data_AF-A0A8J4BA68-F1
#
_entry.id   AF-A0A8J4BA68-F1
#
_cell.length_a   1.000
_cell.length_b   1.000
_cell.length_c   1.000
_cell.angle_alpha   90.00
_cell.angle_beta   90.00
_cell.angle_gamma   90.00
#
_symmetry.space_group_name_H-M   'P 1'
#
loop_
_entity.id
_entity.type
_entity.pdbx_description
1 polymer ?
#
loop_
_entity_poly.entity_id
_entity_poly.type
_entity_poly.pdbx_seq_one_letter_code
_entity_poly.pdbx_strand_id
1 'polypeptide(L)'
;LFPGPHPLLLGGISSDDLAILLSGSDRNTSQVEFGAHQVILVRTMASVAQLPQDIQDSNAIIMTVPQAKGLEFDDVFIVDFFNDSDANAEWRVLGSYLAELAATGGVAAADGHQYDMQQVTPPDPGSVRPLNFDERSHVLLAEELKHLYTALTRAKNNVVIFDRNPTKRAPFYHLLQSLGIARTVHRSLLEDGRDAVRYGLTQQATSSRAEWAKRARNLLDNRNYLMARKAFVQAADMVRAEVAEAYLKRRRAADEESPAEQRRLLAGAALQLLAAATRREQSPDPVTAGELRRWLGLAGRCLQACGLAAPAAELAFKAGNHTTALRMLLAAKEHAAAAECCLDGAAEALRQHAVHQRQHLEEYGGAVLLLDPLAAPPAGTHAAAAAASRTRALAWLAKAVEQVYLANDLETLTALLAPSGAAAGGGGGSVAADSEDDEAADGRSSTSGASAATEIFAPLVSELHDMLKRRWASSYGLALRRVVLRCHARGEHGRARRVARLMPAGAERDTLLARMGYWRELARLKRQTDPLGAAELLLDHRDFAQAARLISEYIASKAPTPAASKQTTRRKGTVGKTDGDESTVGALAASWAPVDERAWDLLHRCVMAQTEPEGARRLRLQLDRWGITDMAPEDSFPMPKASSAVVGDRMVLCRGHAALLEARLILQQWVSAGAGSQEKGADEQHELRRPSPASWEQIGSDTASAASEEPSAALVTWKTAAPLLREAGKCFKRCGHW
;
A
#
# COMPACT_ATOMS: atom_id res chain seq x y z
N LEU A 1 -65.86 2.10 18.44
CA LEU A 1 -65.11 0.87 18.07
C LEU A 1 -65.93 0.18 16.99
N PHE A 2 -65.38 -0.01 15.80
CA PHE A 2 -66.05 -0.81 14.78
C PHE A 2 -65.98 -2.28 15.21
N PRO A 3 -67.11 -3.02 15.27
CA PRO A 3 -67.07 -4.45 15.58
C PRO A 3 -66.40 -5.17 14.40
N GLY A 4 -65.13 -5.55 14.58
CA GLY A 4 -64.42 -6.41 13.64
C GLY A 4 -65.00 -7.83 13.65
N PRO A 5 -64.58 -8.71 12.72
CA PRO A 5 -65.03 -10.08 12.72
C PRO A 5 -64.57 -10.81 13.99
N HIS A 6 -65.42 -11.70 14.50
CA HIS A 6 -65.07 -12.54 15.63
C HIS A 6 -63.99 -13.58 15.22
N PRO A 7 -63.04 -13.91 16.12
CA PRO A 7 -62.07 -14.98 15.89
C PRO A 7 -62.73 -16.30 15.50
N LEU A 8 -62.05 -17.06 14.65
CA LEU A 8 -62.47 -18.38 14.19
C LEU A 8 -61.72 -19.48 14.97
N LEU A 9 -62.46 -20.39 15.58
CA LEU A 9 -61.95 -21.53 16.33
C LEU A 9 -62.16 -22.81 15.52
N LEU A 10 -61.07 -23.46 15.14
CA LEU A 10 -61.10 -24.71 14.39
C LEU A 10 -61.19 -25.90 15.36
N GLY A 11 -62.43 -26.31 15.69
CA GLY A 11 -62.74 -27.41 16.60
C GLY A 11 -63.12 -28.66 15.81
N GLY A 12 -62.30 -29.71 15.81
CA GLY A 12 -62.63 -30.97 15.12
C GLY A 12 -62.14 -31.06 13.68
N ILE A 13 -61.08 -30.32 13.36
CA ILE A 13 -60.29 -30.43 12.13
C ILE A 13 -59.00 -31.18 12.51
N SER A 14 -58.57 -32.15 11.70
CA SER A 14 -57.27 -32.82 11.90
C SER A 14 -56.11 -31.96 11.36
N SER A 15 -54.87 -32.30 11.71
CA SER A 15 -53.70 -31.59 11.17
C SER A 15 -53.61 -31.64 9.64
N ASP A 16 -54.02 -32.76 9.03
CA ASP A 16 -54.02 -32.91 7.58
C ASP A 16 -55.15 -32.09 6.94
N ASP A 17 -56.32 -32.06 7.59
CA ASP A 17 -57.42 -31.20 7.15
C ASP A 17 -57.10 -29.70 7.29
N LEU A 18 -56.22 -29.32 8.22
CA LEU A 18 -55.74 -27.94 8.33
C LEU A 18 -54.95 -27.54 7.09
N ALA A 19 -54.07 -28.41 6.57
CA ALA A 19 -53.34 -28.14 5.34
C ALA A 19 -54.30 -27.99 4.15
N ILE A 20 -55.30 -28.87 4.04
CA ILE A 20 -56.35 -28.81 3.01
C ILE A 20 -57.19 -27.53 3.13
N LEU A 21 -57.52 -27.13 4.35
CA LEU A 21 -58.29 -25.91 4.61
C LEU A 21 -57.51 -24.66 4.22
N LEU A 22 -56.22 -24.64 4.52
CA LEU A 22 -55.35 -23.51 4.21
C LEU A 22 -54.94 -23.49 2.73
N SER A 23 -54.95 -24.64 2.04
CA SER A 23 -54.59 -24.74 0.62
C SER A 23 -55.62 -24.20 -0.36
N GLY A 24 -56.85 -23.95 0.10
CA GLY A 24 -57.97 -23.73 -0.82
C GLY A 24 -58.44 -25.04 -1.46
N SER A 25 -59.63 -24.98 -2.05
CA SER A 25 -60.41 -26.13 -2.53
C SER A 25 -59.87 -26.86 -3.77
N ASP A 26 -58.77 -26.41 -4.38
CA ASP A 26 -58.18 -27.08 -5.56
C ASP A 26 -57.20 -28.18 -5.15
N ARG A 27 -57.73 -29.40 -4.95
CA ARG A 27 -56.93 -30.62 -4.72
C ARG A 27 -55.97 -30.97 -5.86
N ASN A 28 -56.19 -30.42 -7.06
CA ASN A 28 -55.37 -30.67 -8.25
C ASN A 28 -54.11 -29.82 -8.34
N THR A 29 -54.04 -28.69 -7.62
CA THR A 29 -52.84 -27.86 -7.46
C THR A 29 -52.41 -27.97 -6.01
N SER A 30 -51.62 -28.99 -5.69
CA SER A 30 -51.26 -29.38 -4.31
C SER A 30 -50.41 -28.36 -3.53
N GLN A 31 -50.43 -27.07 -3.89
CA GLN A 31 -49.69 -26.01 -3.22
C GLN A 31 -50.64 -25.11 -2.44
N VAL A 32 -50.35 -24.97 -1.15
CA VAL A 32 -51.02 -24.01 -0.29
C VAL A 32 -50.60 -22.59 -0.70
N GLU A 33 -51.55 -21.74 -1.12
CA GLU A 33 -51.27 -20.37 -1.57
C GLU A 33 -51.69 -19.32 -0.53
N PHE A 34 -50.72 -18.85 0.28
CA PHE A 34 -50.89 -17.69 1.15
C PHE A 34 -50.59 -16.39 0.43
N GLY A 35 -51.18 -15.29 0.92
CA GLY A 35 -50.85 -13.93 0.48
C GLY A 35 -49.74 -13.28 1.31
N ALA A 36 -49.22 -12.15 0.81
CA ALA A 36 -48.16 -11.38 1.45
C ALA A 36 -48.57 -10.78 2.81
N HIS A 37 -49.88 -10.66 3.07
CA HIS A 37 -50.46 -10.09 4.29
C HIS A 37 -51.00 -11.12 5.28
N GLN A 38 -50.77 -12.42 5.02
CA GLN A 38 -51.20 -13.52 5.86
C GLN A 38 -50.01 -14.15 6.59
N VAL A 39 -50.23 -14.66 7.80
CA VAL A 39 -49.17 -15.28 8.61
C VAL A 39 -49.66 -16.47 9.43
N ILE A 40 -48.80 -17.47 9.53
CA ILE A 40 -48.93 -18.53 10.52
C ILE A 40 -48.03 -18.20 11.72
N LEU A 41 -48.64 -17.99 12.87
CA LEU A 41 -47.96 -17.82 14.14
C LEU A 41 -47.95 -19.13 14.90
N VAL A 42 -46.73 -19.58 15.19
CA VAL A 42 -46.46 -20.67 16.11
C VAL A 42 -45.79 -20.14 17.37
N ARG A 43 -45.73 -20.96 18.41
CA ARG A 43 -45.12 -20.55 19.68
C ARG A 43 -43.59 -20.55 19.62
N THR A 44 -43.00 -21.65 19.15
CA THR A 44 -41.54 -21.83 19.10
C THR A 44 -41.06 -22.17 17.69
N MET A 45 -39.74 -22.04 17.44
CA MET A 45 -39.17 -22.50 16.17
C MET A 45 -39.23 -24.03 16.03
N ALA A 46 -39.25 -24.78 17.14
CA ALA A 46 -39.44 -26.23 17.13
C ALA A 46 -40.85 -26.62 16.66
N SER A 47 -41.86 -25.79 16.97
CA SER A 47 -43.23 -25.95 16.50
C SER A 47 -43.36 -25.88 14.98
N VAL A 48 -42.47 -25.13 14.30
CA VAL A 48 -42.46 -25.04 12.83
C VAL A 48 -42.24 -26.42 12.20
N ALA A 49 -41.37 -27.25 12.80
CA ALA A 49 -41.09 -28.60 12.31
C ALA A 49 -42.26 -29.58 12.50
N GLN A 50 -43.24 -29.23 13.35
CA GLN A 50 -44.43 -30.04 13.63
C GLN A 50 -45.64 -29.65 12.78
N LEU A 51 -45.52 -28.59 11.97
CA LEU A 51 -46.53 -28.22 10.99
C LEU A 51 -46.62 -29.29 9.88
N PRO A 52 -47.79 -29.50 9.27
CA PRO A 52 -47.90 -30.32 8.06
C PRO A 52 -46.87 -29.94 7.00
N GLN A 53 -46.29 -30.94 6.33
CA GLN A 53 -45.20 -30.72 5.37
C GLN A 53 -45.62 -29.78 4.22
N ASP A 54 -46.85 -29.91 3.74
CA ASP A 54 -47.43 -29.06 2.71
C ASP A 54 -47.41 -27.57 3.10
N ILE A 55 -47.62 -27.25 4.38
CA ILE A 55 -47.55 -25.89 4.91
C ILE A 55 -46.09 -25.44 5.01
N GLN A 56 -45.18 -26.31 5.46
CA GLN A 56 -43.75 -25.97 5.56
C GLN A 56 -43.14 -25.65 4.19
N ASP A 57 -43.53 -26.41 3.16
CA ASP A 57 -43.04 -26.28 1.79
C ASP A 57 -43.76 -25.19 0.99
N SER A 58 -44.90 -24.70 1.50
CA SER A 58 -45.65 -23.59 0.89
C SER A 58 -44.93 -22.24 0.92
N ASN A 59 -45.58 -21.26 0.27
CA ASN A 59 -45.22 -19.85 0.30
C ASN A 59 -45.65 -19.12 1.59
N ALA A 60 -46.25 -19.81 2.56
CA ALA A 60 -46.69 -19.24 3.83
C ALA A 60 -45.57 -18.47 4.55
N ILE A 61 -45.93 -17.32 5.09
CA ILE A 61 -45.09 -16.62 6.05
C ILE A 61 -45.32 -17.28 7.41
N ILE A 62 -44.33 -18.03 7.89
CA ILE A 62 -44.37 -18.72 9.18
C ILE A 62 -43.40 -18.05 10.13
N MET A 63 -43.85 -17.71 11.34
CA MET A 63 -42.97 -17.11 12.35
C MET A 63 -43.45 -17.42 13.76
N THR A 64 -42.57 -17.19 14.72
CA THR A 64 -42.96 -17.24 16.13
C THR A 64 -43.63 -15.96 16.57
N VAL A 65 -44.44 -16.02 17.62
CA VAL A 65 -45.07 -14.84 18.22
C VAL A 65 -44.04 -13.75 18.58
N PRO A 66 -42.86 -14.03 19.17
CA PRO A 66 -41.85 -13.00 19.42
C PRO A 66 -41.28 -12.37 18.14
N GLN A 67 -41.11 -13.14 17.06
CA GLN A 67 -40.65 -12.63 15.77
C GLN A 67 -41.71 -11.73 15.10
N ALA A 68 -42.99 -11.96 15.38
CA ALA A 68 -44.10 -11.15 14.87
C ALA A 68 -44.31 -9.84 15.64
N LYS A 69 -43.62 -9.64 16.78
CA LYS A 69 -43.79 -8.44 17.61
C LYS A 69 -43.45 -7.18 16.82
N GLY A 70 -44.38 -6.22 16.77
CA GLY A 70 -44.23 -4.98 16.00
C GLY A 70 -44.54 -5.13 14.50
N LEU A 71 -44.94 -6.32 14.05
CA LEU A 71 -45.50 -6.57 12.73
C LEU A 71 -47.02 -6.68 12.82
N GLU A 72 -47.70 -6.40 11.71
CA GLU A 72 -49.15 -6.54 11.60
C GLU A 72 -49.48 -7.22 10.28
N PHE A 73 -50.57 -7.99 10.29
CA PHE A 73 -51.03 -8.82 9.21
C PHE A 73 -52.54 -8.67 9.08
N ASP A 74 -53.07 -8.87 7.88
CA ASP A 74 -54.51 -8.83 7.68
C ASP A 74 -55.14 -10.08 8.30
N ASP A 75 -54.56 -11.25 8.03
CA ASP A 75 -55.02 -12.53 8.57
C ASP A 75 -53.92 -13.24 9.35
N VAL A 76 -54.25 -13.69 10.56
CA VAL A 76 -53.33 -14.41 11.47
C VAL A 76 -53.90 -15.77 11.80
N PHE A 77 -53.13 -16.81 11.49
CA PHE A 77 -53.40 -18.20 11.86
C PHE A 77 -52.52 -18.57 13.06
N ILE A 78 -53.13 -18.74 14.24
CA ILE A 78 -52.46 -19.21 15.44
C ILE A 78 -52.56 -20.73 15.46
N VAL A 79 -51.41 -21.41 15.40
CA VAL A 79 -51.35 -22.88 15.30
C VAL A 79 -50.64 -23.47 16.51
N ASP A 80 -51.32 -24.41 17.18
CA ASP A 80 -50.82 -25.23 18.28
C ASP A 80 -50.27 -24.43 19.48
N PHE A 81 -50.82 -23.23 19.71
CA PHE A 81 -50.38 -22.34 20.78
C PHE A 81 -50.54 -22.96 22.17
N PHE A 82 -51.68 -23.58 22.45
CA PHE A 82 -52.00 -24.21 23.73
C PHE A 82 -51.34 -25.57 23.83
N ASN A 83 -51.31 -26.35 22.74
CA ASN A 83 -50.58 -27.61 22.69
C ASN A 83 -49.12 -27.43 23.14
N ASP A 84 -48.48 -26.39 22.63
CA ASP A 84 -47.07 -26.06 22.90
C ASP A 84 -46.88 -25.15 24.12
N SER A 85 -47.96 -24.78 24.82
CA SER A 85 -47.89 -24.01 26.06
C SER A 85 -47.29 -24.85 27.18
N ASP A 86 -46.40 -24.22 27.96
CA ASP A 86 -45.82 -24.82 29.16
C ASP A 86 -46.85 -24.85 30.30
N ALA A 87 -47.80 -23.90 30.28
CA ALA A 87 -48.97 -23.96 31.15
C ALA A 87 -49.96 -25.02 30.66
N ASN A 88 -50.43 -25.84 31.59
CA ASN A 88 -51.39 -26.90 31.34
C ASN A 88 -52.64 -26.64 32.19
N ALA A 89 -52.62 -27.12 33.43
CA ALA A 89 -53.75 -27.03 34.34
C ALA A 89 -54.08 -25.58 34.72
N GLU A 90 -53.10 -24.68 34.64
CA GLU A 90 -53.19 -23.27 34.98
C GLU A 90 -54.19 -22.53 34.09
N TRP A 91 -54.36 -22.92 32.82
CA TRP A 91 -55.35 -22.31 31.92
C TRP A 91 -56.79 -22.43 32.44
N ARG A 92 -57.06 -23.37 33.36
CA ARG A 92 -58.37 -23.53 34.01
C ARG A 92 -58.75 -22.37 34.94
N VAL A 93 -57.81 -21.47 35.26
CA VAL A 93 -58.13 -20.20 35.92
C VAL A 93 -59.14 -19.39 35.11
N LEU A 94 -59.13 -19.51 33.78
CA LEU A 94 -60.12 -18.87 32.91
C LEU A 94 -61.56 -19.33 33.21
N GLY A 95 -61.74 -20.55 33.72
CA GLY A 95 -63.04 -21.05 34.16
C GLY A 95 -63.55 -20.35 35.42
N SER A 96 -62.65 -20.04 36.37
CA SER A 96 -62.99 -19.24 37.56
C SER A 96 -63.34 -17.81 37.18
N TYR A 97 -62.55 -17.22 36.27
CA TYR A 97 -62.83 -15.88 35.73
C TYR A 97 -64.20 -15.81 35.03
N LEU A 98 -64.55 -16.83 34.23
CA LEU A 98 -65.86 -16.91 33.59
C LEU A 98 -67.00 -16.99 34.62
N ALA A 99 -66.83 -17.75 35.70
CA ALA A 99 -67.82 -17.84 36.77
C ALA A 99 -67.98 -16.50 37.52
N GLU A 100 -66.88 -15.79 37.76
CA GLU A 100 -66.89 -14.44 38.34
C GLU A 100 -67.61 -13.43 37.43
N LEU A 101 -67.37 -13.48 36.11
CA LEU A 101 -68.09 -12.65 35.13
C LEU A 101 -69.60 -12.92 35.12
N ALA A 102 -70.00 -14.19 35.20
CA ALA A 102 -71.40 -14.57 35.29
C ALA A 102 -72.06 -14.06 36.58
N ALA A 103 -71.35 -14.15 37.71
CA ALA A 103 -71.84 -13.69 39.01
C ALA A 103 -71.95 -12.15 39.11
N THR A 104 -71.07 -11.41 38.41
CA THR A 104 -71.05 -9.94 38.42
C THR A 104 -71.95 -9.30 37.35
N GLY A 105 -72.68 -10.12 36.57
CA GLY A 105 -73.56 -9.65 35.50
C GLY A 105 -72.82 -9.05 34.30
N GLY A 106 -71.53 -9.32 34.15
CA GLY A 106 -70.61 -8.59 33.27
C GLY A 106 -70.74 -8.93 31.78
N VAL A 107 -71.35 -10.05 31.41
CA VAL A 107 -71.63 -10.38 30.01
C VAL A 107 -72.95 -11.15 29.94
N ALA A 108 -74.01 -10.50 29.48
CA ALA A 108 -75.24 -11.21 29.15
C ALA A 108 -74.94 -12.13 27.95
N ALA A 109 -75.24 -13.42 28.06
CA ALA A 109 -75.22 -14.37 26.95
C ALA A 109 -76.08 -13.92 25.75
N ALA A 110 -76.88 -12.86 25.92
CA ALA A 110 -77.75 -12.24 24.92
C ALA A 110 -77.05 -11.26 23.95
N ASP A 111 -75.86 -10.74 24.27
CA ASP A 111 -75.12 -9.80 23.40
C ASP A 111 -74.08 -10.51 22.49
N GLY A 112 -73.84 -11.81 22.72
CA GLY A 112 -72.98 -12.64 21.89
C GLY A 112 -73.71 -13.17 20.66
N HIS A 113 -73.02 -13.27 19.53
CA HIS A 113 -73.60 -13.95 18.37
C HIS A 113 -73.74 -15.46 18.67
N GLN A 114 -74.97 -15.96 18.74
CA GLN A 114 -75.25 -17.40 18.70
C GLN A 114 -74.96 -17.92 17.29
N TYR A 115 -73.74 -18.42 17.10
CA TYR A 115 -73.48 -19.36 16.00
C TYR A 115 -74.24 -20.67 16.31
N ASP A 116 -74.48 -21.51 15.31
CA ASP A 116 -75.14 -22.81 15.51
C ASP A 116 -74.23 -23.67 16.42
N MET A 117 -74.45 -23.54 17.73
CA MET A 117 -73.54 -23.93 18.80
C MET A 117 -73.72 -25.42 19.06
N GLN A 118 -73.14 -26.27 18.23
CA GLN A 118 -72.63 -27.53 18.78
C GLN A 118 -71.46 -27.16 19.69
N GLN A 119 -71.75 -27.01 20.99
CA GLN A 119 -70.72 -26.88 22.01
C GLN A 119 -69.72 -28.00 21.77
N VAL A 120 -68.45 -27.65 21.59
CA VAL A 120 -67.39 -28.66 21.70
C VAL A 120 -67.37 -29.04 23.17
N THR A 121 -68.18 -30.02 23.56
CA THR A 121 -68.10 -30.60 24.89
C THR A 121 -66.64 -30.94 25.12
N PRO A 122 -65.99 -30.38 26.15
CA PRO A 122 -64.61 -30.68 26.45
C PRO A 122 -64.48 -32.21 26.53
N PRO A 123 -63.49 -32.82 25.85
CA PRO A 123 -63.35 -34.28 25.84
C PRO A 123 -63.27 -34.87 27.25
N ASP A 124 -62.75 -34.07 28.19
CA ASP A 124 -62.70 -34.33 29.61
C ASP A 124 -63.33 -33.15 30.37
N PRO A 125 -64.43 -33.35 31.13
CA PRO A 125 -65.03 -32.32 31.98
C PRO A 125 -64.05 -31.68 32.96
N GLY A 126 -63.00 -32.42 33.36
CA GLY A 126 -61.92 -31.91 34.22
C GLY A 126 -61.11 -30.77 33.58
N SER A 127 -61.03 -30.74 32.26
CA SER A 127 -60.24 -29.75 31.51
C SER A 127 -60.80 -28.33 31.60
N VAL A 128 -62.09 -28.16 31.89
CA VAL A 128 -62.72 -26.83 32.09
C VAL A 128 -63.09 -26.56 33.55
N ARG A 129 -62.77 -27.49 34.45
CA ARG A 129 -63.07 -27.33 35.88
C ARG A 129 -62.34 -26.11 36.44
N PRO A 130 -63.05 -25.14 37.06
CA PRO A 130 -62.45 -23.92 37.60
C PRO A 130 -61.26 -24.19 38.52
N LEU A 131 -60.21 -23.39 38.37
CA LEU A 131 -59.04 -23.36 39.23
C LEU A 131 -58.91 -21.96 39.83
N ASN A 132 -58.84 -21.83 41.15
CA ASN A 132 -58.73 -20.51 41.78
C ASN A 132 -57.41 -19.84 41.38
N PHE A 133 -57.48 -18.55 41.04
CA PHE A 133 -56.28 -17.77 40.76
C PHE A 133 -55.46 -17.56 42.04
N ASP A 134 -54.15 -17.67 41.90
CA ASP A 134 -53.15 -17.36 42.92
C ASP A 134 -51.95 -16.73 42.22
N GLU A 135 -51.57 -15.53 42.64
CA GLU A 135 -50.56 -14.72 41.96
C GLU A 135 -49.18 -15.37 41.97
N ARG A 136 -48.83 -16.09 43.04
CA ARG A 136 -47.51 -16.71 43.19
C ARG A 136 -47.39 -18.00 42.38
N SER A 137 -48.46 -18.80 42.32
CA SER A 137 -48.44 -20.08 41.59
C SER A 137 -48.70 -19.94 40.09
N HIS A 138 -49.35 -18.85 39.65
CA HIS A 138 -49.76 -18.68 38.25
C HIS A 138 -48.94 -17.64 37.47
N VAL A 139 -47.68 -17.42 37.87
CA VAL A 139 -46.74 -16.53 37.14
C VAL A 139 -46.56 -17.00 35.70
N LEU A 140 -46.48 -18.31 35.47
CA LEU A 140 -46.37 -18.89 34.12
C LEU A 140 -47.58 -18.49 33.26
N LEU A 141 -48.81 -18.69 33.77
CA LEU A 141 -50.04 -18.28 33.07
C LEU A 141 -50.06 -16.80 32.70
N ALA A 142 -49.52 -15.93 33.57
CA ALA A 142 -49.44 -14.50 33.26
C ALA A 142 -48.53 -14.24 32.03
N GLU A 143 -47.40 -14.93 31.91
CA GLU A 143 -46.54 -14.85 30.73
C GLU A 143 -47.20 -15.44 29.48
N GLU A 144 -47.92 -16.56 29.63
CA GLU A 144 -48.70 -17.19 28.57
C GLU A 144 -49.78 -16.25 28.00
N LEU A 145 -50.52 -15.58 28.88
CA LEU A 145 -51.56 -14.62 28.49
C LEU A 145 -50.96 -13.41 27.77
N LYS A 146 -49.81 -12.90 28.21
CA LYS A 146 -49.08 -11.83 27.48
C LYS A 146 -48.63 -12.30 26.10
N HIS A 147 -48.19 -13.55 25.98
CA HIS A 147 -47.77 -14.14 24.72
C HIS A 147 -48.96 -14.30 23.76
N LEU A 148 -50.08 -14.82 24.25
CA LEU A 148 -51.32 -14.96 23.48
C LEU A 148 -51.88 -13.60 23.07
N TYR A 149 -51.90 -12.62 23.96
CA TYR A 149 -52.26 -11.24 23.65
C TYR A 149 -51.42 -10.67 22.52
N THR A 150 -50.10 -10.91 22.55
CA THR A 150 -49.21 -10.47 21.47
C THR A 150 -49.60 -11.11 20.15
N ALA A 151 -49.88 -12.42 20.12
CA ALA A 151 -50.30 -13.15 18.92
C ALA A 151 -51.62 -12.63 18.34
N LEU A 152 -52.64 -12.48 19.19
CA LEU A 152 -53.97 -12.01 18.80
C LEU A 152 -53.92 -10.60 18.21
N THR A 153 -53.13 -9.71 18.82
CA THR A 153 -53.00 -8.31 18.36
C THR A 153 -52.14 -8.13 17.11
N ARG A 154 -51.61 -9.21 16.52
CA ARG A 154 -50.93 -9.11 15.20
C ARG A 154 -51.92 -9.01 14.04
N ALA A 155 -53.18 -9.39 14.24
CA ALA A 155 -54.20 -9.37 13.21
C ALA A 155 -54.87 -7.99 13.09
N LYS A 156 -55.08 -7.54 11.86
CA LYS A 156 -55.88 -6.35 11.52
C LYS A 156 -57.33 -6.73 11.22
N ASN A 157 -57.53 -7.85 10.52
CA ASN A 157 -58.84 -8.29 10.07
C ASN A 157 -59.24 -9.59 10.77
N ASN A 158 -58.55 -10.71 10.49
CA ASN A 158 -59.01 -12.03 10.91
C ASN A 158 -58.00 -12.75 11.82
N VAL A 159 -58.53 -13.41 12.84
CA VAL A 159 -57.79 -14.36 13.69
C VAL A 159 -58.41 -15.74 13.53
N VAL A 160 -57.60 -16.72 13.16
CA VAL A 160 -57.97 -18.14 13.07
C VAL A 160 -57.11 -18.91 14.05
N ILE A 161 -57.72 -19.70 14.92
CA ILE A 161 -57.02 -20.49 15.94
C ILE A 161 -57.26 -21.97 15.68
N PHE A 162 -56.16 -22.68 15.47
CA PHE A 162 -56.11 -24.13 15.44
C PHE A 162 -55.22 -24.64 16.56
N ASP A 163 -55.67 -25.66 17.26
CA ASP A 163 -54.84 -26.35 18.24
C ASP A 163 -55.20 -27.83 18.25
N ARG A 164 -54.22 -28.70 18.03
CA ARG A 164 -54.43 -30.15 17.88
C ARG A 164 -54.85 -30.83 19.17
N ASN A 165 -54.52 -30.27 20.34
CA ASN A 165 -54.77 -30.92 21.62
C ASN A 165 -56.09 -30.42 22.22
N PRO A 166 -57.16 -31.24 22.18
CA PRO A 166 -58.48 -30.77 22.58
C PRO A 166 -58.58 -30.52 24.08
N THR A 167 -57.77 -31.18 24.91
CA THR A 167 -57.74 -30.97 26.36
C THR A 167 -57.05 -29.66 26.71
N LYS A 168 -55.90 -29.36 26.10
CA LYS A 168 -55.12 -28.15 26.40
C LYS A 168 -55.81 -26.87 25.90
N ARG A 169 -56.48 -26.91 24.74
CA ARG A 169 -57.20 -25.74 24.20
C ARG A 169 -58.55 -25.49 24.88
N ALA A 170 -59.11 -26.49 25.57
CA ALA A 170 -60.47 -26.43 26.10
C ALA A 170 -60.77 -25.23 27.01
N PRO A 171 -59.92 -24.85 27.99
CA PRO A 171 -60.23 -23.72 28.87
C PRO A 171 -60.45 -22.41 28.12
N PHE A 172 -59.62 -22.12 27.12
CA PHE A 172 -59.69 -20.88 26.35
C PHE A 172 -60.82 -20.90 25.32
N TYR A 173 -61.01 -22.02 24.62
CA TYR A 173 -62.13 -22.18 23.67
C TYR A 173 -63.47 -22.06 24.39
N HIS A 174 -63.60 -22.71 25.54
CA HIS A 174 -64.80 -22.63 26.39
C HIS A 174 -65.07 -21.19 26.82
N LEU A 175 -64.05 -20.45 27.28
CA LEU A 175 -64.20 -19.03 27.63
C LEU A 175 -64.77 -18.22 26.46
N LEU A 176 -64.15 -18.28 25.28
CA LEU A 176 -64.59 -17.49 24.13
C LEU A 176 -66.00 -17.88 23.63
N GLN A 177 -66.32 -19.17 23.66
CA GLN A 177 -67.63 -19.70 23.29
C GLN A 177 -68.72 -19.27 24.28
N SER A 178 -68.45 -19.37 25.59
CA SER A 178 -69.40 -18.96 26.64
C SER A 178 -69.69 -17.46 26.60
N LEU A 179 -68.72 -16.65 26.18
CA LEU A 179 -68.88 -15.21 26.00
C LEU A 179 -69.52 -14.84 24.65
N GLY A 180 -69.68 -15.79 23.72
CA GLY A 180 -70.23 -15.55 22.39
C GLY A 180 -69.35 -14.65 21.50
N ILE A 181 -68.05 -14.60 21.78
CA ILE A 181 -67.07 -13.73 21.09
C ILE A 181 -66.19 -14.48 20.10
N ALA A 182 -66.53 -15.72 19.76
CA ALA A 182 -65.81 -16.49 18.75
C ALA A 182 -66.75 -17.39 17.94
N ARG A 183 -66.39 -17.61 16.68
CA ARG A 183 -67.04 -18.54 15.75
C ARG A 183 -66.35 -19.90 15.84
N THR A 184 -67.09 -20.98 15.97
CA THR A 184 -66.50 -22.33 15.93
C THR A 184 -66.84 -23.01 14.61
N VAL A 185 -65.85 -23.60 13.95
CA VAL A 185 -66.04 -24.31 12.69
C VAL A 185 -65.58 -25.75 12.86
N HIS A 186 -66.44 -26.68 12.43
CA HIS A 186 -66.24 -28.13 12.43
C HIS A 186 -66.03 -28.65 11.00
N ARG A 187 -65.35 -29.80 10.86
CA ARG A 187 -65.06 -30.43 9.56
C ARG A 187 -66.28 -30.60 8.66
N SER A 188 -67.43 -30.97 9.22
CA SER A 188 -68.69 -31.11 8.46
C SER A 188 -69.16 -29.82 7.77
N LEU A 189 -68.82 -28.65 8.33
CA LEU A 189 -69.15 -27.34 7.75
C LEU A 189 -68.20 -26.92 6.61
N LEU A 190 -67.06 -27.62 6.44
CA LEU A 190 -66.13 -27.37 5.33
C LEU A 190 -66.45 -28.18 4.08
N GLU A 191 -67.18 -29.30 4.21
CA GLU A 191 -67.47 -30.23 3.10
C GLU A 191 -68.33 -29.59 2.00
N ASP A 192 -69.07 -28.52 2.31
CA ASP A 192 -69.91 -27.80 1.35
C ASP A 192 -69.13 -26.84 0.42
N GLY A 193 -67.81 -26.66 0.63
CA GLY A 193 -66.90 -25.87 -0.21
C GLY A 193 -67.18 -24.36 -0.30
N ARG A 194 -68.41 -23.92 -0.01
CA ARG A 194 -68.86 -22.52 -0.02
C ARG A 194 -68.46 -21.76 1.24
N ASP A 195 -68.24 -22.49 2.33
CA ASP A 195 -68.03 -21.91 3.66
C ASP A 195 -66.56 -21.52 3.92
N ALA A 196 -65.57 -22.20 3.34
CA ALA A 196 -64.16 -21.80 3.45
C ALA A 196 -63.89 -20.39 2.87
N VAL A 197 -64.56 -20.05 1.78
CA VAL A 197 -64.56 -18.70 1.17
C VAL A 197 -65.33 -17.70 2.05
N ARG A 198 -66.47 -18.13 2.62
CA ARG A 198 -67.32 -17.31 3.50
C ARG A 198 -66.64 -16.92 4.82
N TYR A 199 -65.79 -17.78 5.36
CA TYR A 199 -65.03 -17.53 6.59
C TYR A 199 -63.66 -16.90 6.35
N GLY A 200 -63.36 -16.50 5.10
CA GLY A 200 -62.09 -15.84 4.75
C GLY A 200 -60.86 -16.73 4.90
N LEU A 201 -61.04 -18.05 5.03
CA LEU A 201 -59.96 -19.02 5.22
C LEU A 201 -59.19 -19.29 3.92
N THR A 202 -59.86 -19.12 2.77
CA THR A 202 -59.35 -19.43 1.44
C THR A 202 -59.60 -18.29 0.46
N GLN A 203 -59.46 -17.02 0.89
CA GLN A 203 -59.36 -15.97 -0.13
C GLN A 203 -58.21 -16.37 -1.06
N GLN A 204 -58.47 -16.46 -2.36
CA GLN A 204 -57.42 -16.59 -3.38
C GLN A 204 -56.49 -15.41 -3.16
N ALA A 205 -55.44 -15.61 -2.36
CA ALA A 205 -54.61 -14.56 -1.84
C ALA A 205 -53.65 -14.16 -2.95
N THR A 206 -54.20 -13.53 -3.96
CA THR A 206 -53.51 -13.03 -5.15
C THR A 206 -52.80 -11.73 -4.78
N SER A 207 -51.90 -11.82 -3.79
CA SER A 207 -51.01 -10.71 -3.50
C SER A 207 -50.15 -10.45 -4.72
N SER A 208 -50.08 -9.18 -5.12
CA SER A 208 -49.26 -8.80 -6.26
C SER A 208 -47.77 -9.03 -5.96
N ARG A 209 -46.96 -9.17 -7.02
CA ARG A 209 -45.49 -9.24 -6.86
C ARG A 209 -44.93 -8.03 -6.11
N ALA A 210 -45.53 -6.86 -6.27
CA ALA A 210 -45.14 -5.64 -5.58
C ALA A 210 -45.43 -5.69 -4.06
N GLU A 211 -46.58 -6.25 -3.67
CA GLU A 211 -46.92 -6.49 -2.25
C GLU A 211 -45.95 -7.49 -1.62
N TRP A 212 -45.66 -8.58 -2.32
CA TRP A 212 -44.63 -9.54 -1.90
C TRP A 212 -43.25 -8.89 -1.75
N ALA A 213 -42.83 -8.04 -2.69
CA ALA A 213 -41.56 -7.32 -2.60
C ALA A 213 -41.52 -6.33 -1.42
N LYS A 214 -42.63 -5.64 -1.13
CA LYS A 214 -42.76 -4.76 0.04
C LYS A 214 -42.68 -5.58 1.34
N ARG A 215 -43.38 -6.72 1.40
CA ARG A 215 -43.36 -7.62 2.55
C ARG A 215 -41.98 -8.23 2.77
N ALA A 216 -41.32 -8.67 1.71
CA ALA A 216 -39.98 -9.25 1.75
C ALA A 216 -38.95 -8.26 2.31
N ARG A 217 -38.99 -6.99 1.89
CA ARG A 217 -38.14 -5.92 2.45
C ARG A 217 -38.39 -5.72 3.94
N ASN A 218 -39.66 -5.62 4.35
CA ASN A 218 -40.01 -5.52 5.77
C ASN A 218 -39.51 -6.71 6.60
N LEU A 219 -39.63 -7.94 6.08
CA LEU A 219 -39.11 -9.14 6.74
C LEU A 219 -37.57 -9.13 6.83
N LEU A 220 -36.89 -8.66 5.78
CA LEU A 220 -35.43 -8.54 5.74
C LEU A 220 -34.93 -7.54 6.79
N ASP A 221 -35.56 -6.36 6.89
CA ASP A 221 -35.22 -5.31 7.86
C ASP A 221 -35.42 -5.80 9.30
N ASN A 222 -36.44 -6.63 9.54
CA ASN A 222 -36.72 -7.27 10.83
C ASN A 222 -35.88 -8.55 11.08
N ARG A 223 -34.85 -8.80 10.27
CA ARG A 223 -33.93 -9.95 10.40
C ARG A 223 -34.59 -11.33 10.26
N ASN A 224 -35.79 -11.40 9.69
CA ASN A 224 -36.46 -12.65 9.35
C ASN A 224 -36.06 -13.07 7.92
N TYR A 225 -34.78 -13.41 7.77
CA TYR A 225 -34.15 -13.66 6.47
C TYR A 225 -34.73 -14.86 5.72
N LEU A 226 -35.17 -15.90 6.44
CA LEU A 226 -35.76 -17.10 5.85
C LEU A 226 -37.09 -16.77 5.17
N MET A 227 -37.98 -16.05 5.86
CA MET A 227 -39.25 -15.64 5.29
C MET A 227 -39.09 -14.53 4.25
N ALA A 228 -38.12 -13.63 4.44
CA ALA A 228 -37.77 -12.64 3.41
C ALA A 228 -37.37 -13.30 2.09
N ARG A 229 -36.54 -14.36 2.14
CA ARG A 229 -36.16 -15.13 0.94
C ARG A 229 -37.39 -15.73 0.26
N LYS A 230 -38.27 -16.44 1.00
CA LYS A 230 -39.51 -17.01 0.45
C LYS A 230 -40.36 -15.92 -0.22
N ALA A 231 -40.53 -14.78 0.45
CA ALA A 231 -41.30 -13.65 -0.08
C ALA A 231 -40.68 -13.01 -1.34
N PHE A 232 -39.34 -12.90 -1.44
CA PHE A 232 -38.69 -12.42 -2.66
C PHE A 232 -38.86 -13.39 -3.84
N VAL A 233 -38.89 -14.70 -3.59
CA VAL A 233 -39.21 -15.70 -4.63
C VAL A 233 -40.64 -15.47 -5.16
N GLN A 234 -41.62 -15.24 -4.28
CA GLN A 234 -43.00 -14.91 -4.68
C GLN A 234 -43.09 -13.57 -5.45
N ALA A 235 -42.23 -12.61 -5.10
CA ALA A 235 -42.08 -11.35 -5.83
C ALA A 235 -41.39 -11.50 -7.20
N ALA A 236 -40.91 -12.70 -7.55
CA ALA A 236 -40.04 -12.96 -8.71
C ALA A 236 -38.73 -12.14 -8.71
N ASP A 237 -38.23 -11.77 -7.53
CA ASP A 237 -36.98 -11.03 -7.33
C ASP A 237 -35.88 -11.97 -6.81
N MET A 238 -35.38 -12.82 -7.71
CA MET A 238 -34.38 -13.84 -7.36
C MET A 238 -33.06 -13.24 -6.86
N VAL A 239 -32.70 -12.03 -7.32
CA VAL A 239 -31.51 -11.30 -6.87
C VAL A 239 -31.62 -10.99 -5.38
N ARG A 240 -32.74 -10.41 -4.93
CA ARG A 240 -32.93 -10.13 -3.51
C ARG A 240 -33.23 -11.38 -2.68
N ALA A 241 -33.78 -12.44 -3.29
CA ALA A 241 -33.91 -13.73 -2.63
C ALA A 241 -32.53 -14.31 -2.26
N GLU A 242 -31.55 -14.26 -3.18
CA GLU A 242 -30.17 -14.68 -2.89
C GLU A 242 -29.50 -13.82 -1.84
N VAL A 243 -29.74 -12.50 -1.85
CA VAL A 243 -29.26 -11.61 -0.80
C VAL A 243 -29.85 -12.05 0.55
N ALA A 244 -31.16 -12.26 0.64
CA ALA A 244 -31.80 -12.73 1.87
C ALA A 244 -31.22 -14.09 2.34
N GLU A 245 -30.93 -15.01 1.42
CA GLU A 245 -30.24 -16.26 1.75
C GLU A 245 -28.82 -16.03 2.29
N ALA A 246 -28.07 -15.09 1.72
CA ALA A 246 -26.74 -14.75 2.21
C ALA A 246 -26.79 -14.19 3.65
N TYR A 247 -27.78 -13.35 3.97
CA TYR A 247 -28.02 -12.91 5.34
C TYR A 247 -28.35 -14.08 6.27
N LEU A 248 -29.16 -15.04 5.81
CA LEU A 248 -29.48 -16.25 6.57
C LEU A 248 -28.23 -17.11 6.83
N LYS A 249 -27.38 -17.33 5.83
CA LYS A 249 -26.11 -18.07 5.98
C LYS A 249 -25.18 -17.39 6.98
N ARG A 250 -25.06 -16.06 6.90
CA ARG A 250 -24.27 -15.30 7.88
C ARG A 250 -24.81 -15.46 9.30
N ARG A 251 -26.14 -15.44 9.49
CA ARG A 251 -26.75 -15.64 10.80
C ARG A 251 -26.46 -17.05 11.32
N ARG A 252 -26.65 -18.08 10.50
CA ARG A 252 -26.30 -19.47 10.86
C ARG A 252 -24.84 -19.61 11.23
N ALA A 253 -23.94 -18.94 10.53
CA ALA A 253 -22.51 -18.95 10.85
C ALA A 253 -22.18 -18.33 12.23
N ALA A 254 -23.06 -17.49 12.79
CA ALA A 254 -22.89 -16.94 14.14
C ALA A 254 -23.28 -17.93 15.24
N ASP A 255 -24.20 -18.84 14.93
CA ASP A 255 -24.69 -19.89 15.83
C ASP A 255 -23.90 -21.21 15.65
N GLU A 256 -23.04 -21.30 14.63
CA GLU A 256 -22.25 -22.49 14.28
C GLU A 256 -20.98 -22.62 15.16
N GLU A 257 -20.79 -23.78 15.77
CA GLU A 257 -19.66 -24.05 16.67
C GLU A 257 -18.40 -24.46 15.89
N SER A 258 -18.55 -25.13 14.75
CA SER A 258 -17.44 -25.59 13.92
C SER A 258 -16.80 -24.43 13.15
N PRO A 259 -15.50 -24.11 13.38
CA PRO A 259 -14.84 -23.02 12.64
C PRO A 259 -14.77 -23.26 11.13
N ALA A 260 -14.72 -24.53 10.70
CA ALA A 260 -14.70 -24.90 9.29
C ALA A 260 -16.06 -24.61 8.62
N GLU A 261 -17.15 -25.04 9.25
CA GLU A 261 -18.50 -24.83 8.71
C GLU A 261 -18.91 -23.34 8.81
N GLN A 262 -18.51 -22.66 9.88
CA GLN A 262 -18.64 -21.21 10.01
C GLN A 262 -17.98 -20.47 8.83
N ARG A 263 -16.72 -20.80 8.50
CA ARG A 263 -16.02 -20.22 7.34
C ARG A 263 -16.71 -20.56 6.02
N ARG A 264 -17.19 -21.80 5.85
CA ARG A 264 -17.93 -22.22 4.65
C ARG A 264 -19.22 -21.41 4.45
N LEU A 265 -19.99 -21.22 5.51
CA LEU A 265 -21.22 -20.42 5.49
C LEU A 265 -20.93 -18.95 5.17
N LEU A 266 -19.90 -18.36 5.78
CA LEU A 266 -19.48 -16.99 5.53
C LEU A 266 -18.96 -16.79 4.11
N ALA A 267 -18.15 -17.72 3.60
CA ALA A 267 -17.68 -17.70 2.22
C ALA A 267 -18.85 -17.82 1.24
N GLY A 268 -19.78 -18.73 1.49
CA GLY A 268 -21.01 -18.87 0.70
C GLY A 268 -21.88 -17.61 0.70
N ALA A 269 -22.02 -16.96 1.85
CA ALA A 269 -22.73 -15.68 1.96
C ALA A 269 -22.04 -14.56 1.17
N ALA A 270 -20.71 -14.47 1.24
CA ALA A 270 -19.95 -13.48 0.48
C ALA A 270 -20.13 -13.66 -1.03
N LEU A 271 -19.99 -14.90 -1.52
CA LEU A 271 -20.14 -15.22 -2.94
C LEU A 271 -21.55 -14.90 -3.46
N GLN A 272 -22.60 -15.24 -2.70
CA GLN A 272 -23.97 -14.92 -3.07
C GLN A 272 -24.22 -13.42 -3.15
N LEU A 273 -23.71 -12.63 -2.20
CA LEU A 273 -23.83 -11.17 -2.24
C LEU A 273 -23.11 -10.55 -3.45
N LEU A 274 -21.94 -11.08 -3.81
CA LEU A 274 -21.19 -10.64 -4.98
C LEU A 274 -21.91 -11.02 -6.28
N ALA A 275 -22.43 -12.25 -6.38
CA ALA A 275 -23.21 -12.70 -7.52
C ALA A 275 -24.54 -11.91 -7.68
N ALA A 276 -25.18 -11.54 -6.57
CA ALA A 276 -26.36 -10.67 -6.61
C ALA A 276 -25.98 -9.24 -7.03
N ALA A 277 -24.84 -8.73 -6.57
CA ALA A 277 -24.35 -7.41 -6.96
C ALA A 277 -24.04 -7.30 -8.47
N THR A 278 -23.51 -8.36 -9.09
CA THR A 278 -23.24 -8.38 -10.55
C THR A 278 -24.53 -8.53 -11.36
N ARG A 279 -25.52 -9.27 -10.85
CA ARG A 279 -26.83 -9.47 -11.52
C ARG A 279 -27.91 -8.49 -11.09
N ARG A 280 -27.54 -7.37 -10.46
CA ARG A 280 -28.47 -6.36 -9.92
C ARG A 280 -29.52 -5.86 -10.92
N GLU A 281 -29.19 -5.85 -12.21
CA GLU A 281 -30.08 -5.40 -13.30
C GLU A 281 -31.21 -6.39 -13.60
N GLN A 282 -31.10 -7.63 -13.10
CA GLN A 282 -32.14 -8.67 -13.22
C GLN A 282 -33.22 -8.54 -12.13
N SER A 283 -33.04 -7.65 -11.15
CA SER A 283 -34.05 -7.41 -10.11
C SER A 283 -35.20 -6.57 -10.68
N PRO A 284 -36.48 -6.94 -10.47
CA PRO A 284 -37.63 -6.17 -10.97
C PRO A 284 -37.67 -4.72 -10.48
N ASP A 285 -37.24 -4.51 -9.23
CA ASP A 285 -37.07 -3.16 -8.67
C ASP A 285 -35.59 -2.76 -8.75
N PRO A 286 -35.27 -1.54 -9.22
CA PRO A 286 -33.89 -1.09 -9.35
C PRO A 286 -33.17 -1.08 -7.99
N VAL A 287 -32.01 -1.75 -7.95
CA VAL A 287 -31.16 -1.78 -6.75
C VAL A 287 -30.52 -0.42 -6.54
N THR A 288 -30.81 0.20 -5.39
CA THR A 288 -30.27 1.52 -5.06
C THR A 288 -28.76 1.46 -4.78
N ALA A 289 -28.03 2.56 -5.01
CA ALA A 289 -26.61 2.64 -4.65
C ALA A 289 -26.36 2.38 -3.16
N GLY A 290 -27.31 2.75 -2.30
CA GLY A 290 -27.28 2.46 -0.86
C GLY A 290 -27.38 0.96 -0.56
N GLU A 291 -28.30 0.25 -1.21
CA GLU A 291 -28.43 -1.22 -1.08
C GLU A 291 -27.18 -1.94 -1.56
N LEU A 292 -26.67 -1.57 -2.73
CA LEU A 292 -25.47 -2.18 -3.30
C LEU A 292 -24.26 -2.01 -2.36
N ARG A 293 -24.06 -0.81 -1.79
CA ARG A 293 -23.01 -0.58 -0.78
C ARG A 293 -23.20 -1.47 0.45
N ARG A 294 -24.43 -1.69 0.91
CA ARG A 294 -24.70 -2.62 2.02
C ARG A 294 -24.34 -4.06 1.66
N TRP A 295 -24.65 -4.51 0.44
CA TRP A 295 -24.33 -5.86 -0.03
C TRP A 295 -22.81 -6.07 -0.12
N LEU A 296 -22.09 -5.16 -0.77
CA LEU A 296 -20.64 -5.23 -0.92
C LEU A 296 -19.92 -5.12 0.43
N GLY A 297 -20.37 -4.20 1.30
CA GLY A 297 -19.81 -4.05 2.64
C GLY A 297 -20.06 -5.29 3.52
N LEU A 298 -21.19 -5.97 3.33
CA LEU A 298 -21.47 -7.23 4.00
C LEU A 298 -20.59 -8.37 3.46
N ALA A 299 -20.46 -8.48 2.14
CA ALA A 299 -19.59 -9.46 1.50
C ALA A 299 -18.13 -9.30 1.96
N GLY A 300 -17.63 -8.06 2.01
CA GLY A 300 -16.29 -7.76 2.53
C GLY A 300 -16.09 -8.21 3.98
N ARG A 301 -17.06 -7.96 4.87
CA ARG A 301 -16.99 -8.45 6.26
C ARG A 301 -16.98 -9.98 6.35
N CYS A 302 -17.77 -10.67 5.52
CA CYS A 302 -17.75 -12.13 5.47
C CYS A 302 -16.40 -12.66 4.98
N LEU A 303 -15.83 -12.07 3.92
CA LEU A 303 -14.49 -12.45 3.41
C LEU A 303 -13.39 -12.19 4.44
N GLN A 304 -13.45 -11.07 5.15
CA GLN A 304 -12.52 -10.76 6.23
C GLN A 304 -12.56 -11.83 7.33
N ALA A 305 -13.75 -12.25 7.75
CA ALA A 305 -13.93 -13.31 8.74
C ALA A 305 -13.41 -14.68 8.24
N CYS A 306 -13.36 -14.89 6.92
CA CYS A 306 -12.73 -16.06 6.30
C CYS A 306 -11.19 -15.94 6.17
N GLY A 307 -10.58 -14.82 6.60
CA GLY A 307 -9.15 -14.57 6.45
C GLY A 307 -8.72 -14.03 5.08
N LEU A 308 -9.67 -13.74 4.19
CA LEU A 308 -9.40 -13.21 2.84
C LEU A 308 -9.36 -11.67 2.90
N ALA A 309 -8.30 -11.13 3.51
CA ALA A 309 -8.19 -9.70 3.76
C ALA A 309 -8.05 -8.85 2.49
N ALA A 310 -7.32 -9.32 1.48
CA ALA A 310 -7.13 -8.57 0.23
C ALA A 310 -8.43 -8.35 -0.56
N PRO A 311 -9.22 -9.40 -0.90
CA PRO A 311 -10.53 -9.22 -1.54
C PRO A 311 -11.49 -8.40 -0.68
N ALA A 312 -11.47 -8.59 0.64
CA ALA A 312 -12.32 -7.85 1.55
C ALA A 312 -11.98 -6.34 1.57
N ALA A 313 -10.70 -6.00 1.51
CA ALA A 313 -10.22 -4.63 1.43
C ALA A 313 -10.54 -3.99 0.08
N GLU A 314 -10.41 -4.72 -1.03
CA GLU A 314 -10.80 -4.24 -2.36
C GLU A 314 -12.28 -3.85 -2.41
N LEU A 315 -13.17 -4.67 -1.82
CA LEU A 315 -14.60 -4.34 -1.71
C LEU A 315 -14.84 -3.11 -0.83
N ALA A 316 -14.12 -2.98 0.29
CA ALA A 316 -14.22 -1.80 1.14
C ALA A 316 -13.71 -0.54 0.42
N PHE A 317 -12.68 -0.67 -0.42
CA PHE A 317 -12.15 0.40 -1.24
C PHE A 317 -13.17 0.85 -2.30
N LYS A 318 -13.75 -0.09 -3.07
CA LYS A 318 -14.82 0.18 -4.04
C LYS A 318 -16.07 0.78 -3.40
N ALA A 319 -16.32 0.48 -2.12
CA ALA A 319 -17.40 1.09 -1.34
C ALA A 319 -17.09 2.51 -0.81
N GLY A 320 -15.89 3.04 -1.09
CA GLY A 320 -15.43 4.38 -0.66
C GLY A 320 -14.81 4.41 0.74
N ASN A 321 -14.57 3.27 1.39
CA ASN A 321 -14.06 3.17 2.76
C ASN A 321 -12.55 2.85 2.77
N HIS A 322 -11.73 3.71 2.16
CA HIS A 322 -10.29 3.46 1.96
C HIS A 322 -9.52 3.23 3.27
N THR A 323 -9.87 3.95 4.36
CA THR A 323 -9.22 3.78 5.66
C THR A 323 -9.48 2.41 6.28
N THR A 324 -10.69 1.88 6.09
CA THR A 324 -11.06 0.53 6.54
C THR A 324 -10.36 -0.52 5.70
N ALA A 325 -10.30 -0.34 4.38
CA ALA A 325 -9.55 -1.22 3.47
C ALA A 325 -8.08 -1.34 3.90
N LEU A 326 -7.39 -0.20 4.09
CA LEU A 326 -6.00 -0.20 4.55
C LEU A 326 -5.84 -0.90 5.91
N ARG A 327 -6.72 -0.61 6.87
CA ARG A 327 -6.65 -1.23 8.21
C ARG A 327 -6.74 -2.76 8.14
N MET A 328 -7.59 -3.28 7.26
CA MET A 328 -7.75 -4.73 7.05
C MET A 328 -6.48 -5.36 6.48
N LEU A 329 -5.87 -4.72 5.47
CA LEU A 329 -4.64 -5.20 4.84
C LEU A 329 -3.45 -5.18 5.81
N LEU A 330 -3.31 -4.10 6.58
CA LEU A 330 -2.25 -3.97 7.59
C LEU A 330 -2.40 -5.02 8.70
N ALA A 331 -3.62 -5.30 9.16
CA ALA A 331 -3.87 -6.34 10.16
C ALA A 331 -3.50 -7.74 9.64
N ALA A 332 -3.71 -7.99 8.35
CA ALA A 332 -3.34 -9.24 7.68
C ALA A 332 -1.88 -9.30 7.23
N LYS A 333 -1.11 -8.21 7.38
CA LYS A 333 0.29 -8.08 6.89
C LYS A 333 0.43 -8.27 5.37
N GLU A 334 -0.63 -7.98 4.62
CA GLU A 334 -0.65 -8.04 3.16
C GLU A 334 -0.03 -6.75 2.58
N HIS A 335 1.29 -6.61 2.68
CA HIS A 335 1.99 -5.35 2.36
C HIS A 335 1.88 -4.93 0.90
N ALA A 336 1.86 -5.88 -0.05
CA ALA A 336 1.71 -5.57 -1.48
C ALA A 336 0.34 -4.96 -1.79
N ALA A 337 -0.75 -5.62 -1.38
CA ALA A 337 -2.10 -5.09 -1.54
C ALA A 337 -2.30 -3.78 -0.74
N ALA A 338 -1.68 -3.64 0.43
CA ALA A 338 -1.71 -2.40 1.20
C ALA A 338 -1.03 -1.24 0.46
N ALA A 339 0.07 -1.50 -0.25
CA ALA A 339 0.74 -0.51 -1.08
C ALA A 339 -0.15 -0.05 -2.23
N GLU A 340 -0.74 -0.97 -2.99
CA GLU A 340 -1.68 -0.65 -4.07
C GLU A 340 -2.87 0.18 -3.57
N CYS A 341 -3.50 -0.24 -2.47
CA CYS A 341 -4.58 0.50 -1.83
C CYS A 341 -4.17 1.93 -1.43
N CYS A 342 -2.92 2.13 -0.98
CA CYS A 342 -2.42 3.46 -0.66
C CYS A 342 -2.15 4.30 -1.91
N LEU A 343 -1.64 3.70 -2.98
CA LEU A 343 -1.40 4.39 -4.25
C LEU A 343 -2.72 4.83 -4.88
N ASP A 344 -3.74 3.97 -4.90
CA ASP A 344 -5.08 4.32 -5.38
C ASP A 344 -5.71 5.44 -4.52
N GLY A 345 -5.56 5.35 -3.19
CA GLY A 345 -6.00 6.39 -2.27
C GLY A 345 -5.31 7.74 -2.49
N ALA A 346 -4.00 7.72 -2.80
CA ALA A 346 -3.23 8.91 -3.14
C ALA A 346 -3.67 9.51 -4.49
N ALA A 347 -3.87 8.66 -5.50
CA ALA A 347 -4.33 9.08 -6.82
C ALA A 347 -5.72 9.72 -6.77
N GLU A 348 -6.64 9.13 -6.00
CA GLU A 348 -7.99 9.69 -5.80
C GLU A 348 -7.95 11.05 -5.08
N ALA A 349 -7.11 11.20 -4.05
CA ALA A 349 -6.93 12.47 -3.38
C ALA A 349 -6.31 13.54 -4.29
N LEU A 350 -5.40 13.17 -5.21
CA LEU A 350 -4.87 14.07 -6.24
C LEU A 350 -5.94 14.47 -7.27
N ARG A 351 -6.82 13.55 -7.68
CA ARG A 351 -7.96 13.88 -8.55
C ARG A 351 -8.87 14.91 -7.88
N GLN A 352 -9.18 14.73 -6.60
CA GLN A 352 -9.97 15.70 -5.81
C GLN A 352 -9.27 17.06 -5.69
N HIS A 353 -7.95 17.07 -5.48
CA HIS A 353 -7.15 18.30 -5.49
C HIS A 353 -7.29 19.05 -6.82
N ALA A 354 -7.15 18.37 -7.96
CA ALA A 354 -7.28 18.98 -9.29
C ALA A 354 -8.70 19.49 -9.59
N VAL A 355 -9.74 18.86 -9.04
CA VAL A 355 -11.13 19.35 -9.14
C VAL A 355 -11.28 20.65 -8.34
N HIS A 356 -10.87 20.68 -7.07
CA HIS A 356 -10.98 21.88 -6.24
C HIS A 356 -10.12 23.03 -6.75
N GLN A 357 -8.94 22.73 -7.30
CA GLN A 357 -8.08 23.75 -7.90
C GLN A 357 -8.72 24.40 -9.14
N ARG A 358 -9.38 23.62 -10.00
CA ARG A 358 -10.15 24.15 -11.13
C ARG A 358 -11.32 25.03 -10.68
N GLN A 359 -12.10 24.55 -9.70
CA GLN A 359 -13.21 25.33 -9.13
C GLN A 359 -12.74 26.66 -8.54
N HIS A 360 -11.60 26.67 -7.85
CA HIS A 360 -10.99 27.89 -7.33
C HIS A 360 -10.56 28.86 -8.45
N LEU A 361 -9.99 28.34 -9.55
CA LEU A 361 -9.58 29.17 -10.69
C LEU A 361 -10.78 29.75 -11.46
N GLU A 362 -11.90 29.03 -11.52
CA GLU A 362 -13.16 29.49 -12.10
C GLU A 362 -13.83 30.56 -11.25
N GLU A 363 -13.80 30.44 -9.93
CA GLU A 363 -14.42 31.39 -8.99
C GLU A 363 -13.65 32.72 -8.89
N TYR A 364 -12.32 32.68 -8.99
CA TYR A 364 -11.44 33.87 -8.83
C TYR A 364 -10.79 34.35 -10.13
N GLY A 365 -11.22 33.81 -11.28
CA GLY A 365 -10.96 34.36 -12.61
C GLY A 365 -9.50 34.63 -12.94
N GLY A 366 -8.66 33.60 -13.09
CA GLY A 366 -7.34 33.65 -13.75
C GLY A 366 -6.27 34.59 -13.15
N ALA A 367 -6.62 35.46 -12.21
CA ALA A 367 -5.68 36.27 -11.47
C ALA A 367 -4.99 35.34 -10.46
N VAL A 368 -3.77 34.94 -10.80
CA VAL A 368 -2.78 34.53 -9.80
C VAL A 368 -2.57 35.74 -8.90
N LEU A 369 -3.45 35.93 -7.91
CA LEU A 369 -3.12 36.77 -6.79
C LEU A 369 -1.91 36.12 -6.16
N LEU A 370 -0.77 36.82 -6.23
CA LEU A 370 0.38 36.67 -5.35
C LEU A 370 -0.09 36.92 -3.92
N LEU A 371 -0.91 36.01 -3.39
CA LEU A 371 -1.21 35.95 -1.98
C LEU A 371 0.04 35.38 -1.31
N ASP A 372 0.47 36.12 -0.29
CA ASP A 372 1.59 35.83 0.59
C ASP A 372 1.64 34.31 0.92
N PRO A 373 2.72 33.57 0.57
CA PRO A 373 2.78 32.10 0.68
C PRO A 373 2.69 31.56 2.13
N LEU A 374 2.56 32.45 3.11
CA LEU A 374 2.48 32.17 4.54
C LEU A 374 1.06 32.18 5.12
N ALA A 375 0.04 32.61 4.36
CA ALA A 375 -1.35 32.65 4.84
C ALA A 375 -2.10 31.35 4.50
N ALA A 376 -2.52 30.60 5.53
CA ALA A 376 -3.39 29.44 5.33
C ALA A 376 -4.73 29.89 4.72
N PRO A 377 -5.24 29.21 3.67
CA PRO A 377 -6.50 29.58 3.05
C PRO A 377 -7.65 29.47 4.06
N PRO A 378 -8.62 30.41 4.07
CA PRO A 378 -9.72 30.39 5.02
C PRO A 378 -10.57 29.12 4.88
N ALA A 379 -11.00 28.58 6.02
CA ALA A 379 -11.77 27.35 6.08
C ALA A 379 -13.07 27.45 5.27
N GLY A 380 -13.38 26.40 4.50
CA GLY A 380 -14.56 26.35 3.63
C GLY A 380 -14.34 26.81 2.18
N THR A 381 -13.16 27.34 1.84
CA THR A 381 -12.83 27.72 0.45
C THR A 381 -12.36 26.52 -0.41
N HIS A 382 -12.53 26.63 -1.72
CA HIS A 382 -11.97 25.66 -2.68
C HIS A 382 -10.43 25.55 -2.57
N ALA A 383 -9.73 26.63 -2.23
CA ALA A 383 -8.28 26.61 -1.95
C ALA A 383 -7.94 25.77 -0.72
N ALA A 384 -8.69 25.92 0.39
CA ALA A 384 -8.51 25.10 1.58
C ALA A 384 -8.81 23.62 1.32
N ALA A 385 -9.87 23.33 0.54
CA ALA A 385 -10.20 21.96 0.14
C ALA A 385 -9.12 21.34 -0.77
N ALA A 386 -8.56 22.11 -1.70
CA ALA A 386 -7.44 21.68 -2.54
C ALA A 386 -6.19 21.38 -1.69
N ALA A 387 -5.82 22.26 -0.77
CA ALA A 387 -4.68 22.05 0.13
C ALA A 387 -4.85 20.81 1.03
N ALA A 388 -6.07 20.60 1.56
CA ALA A 388 -6.40 19.42 2.36
C ALA A 388 -6.30 18.12 1.54
N SER A 389 -6.80 18.10 0.30
CA SER A 389 -6.70 16.96 -0.60
C SER A 389 -5.25 16.65 -0.99
N ARG A 390 -4.41 17.67 -1.21
CA ARG A 390 -2.97 17.50 -1.44
C ARG A 390 -2.27 16.89 -0.23
N THR A 391 -2.55 17.39 0.97
CA THR A 391 -2.00 16.85 2.23
C THR A 391 -2.41 15.39 2.45
N ARG A 392 -3.67 15.06 2.14
CA ARG A 392 -4.19 13.70 2.20
C ARG A 392 -3.49 12.78 1.20
N ALA A 393 -3.28 13.22 -0.04
CA ALA A 393 -2.55 12.47 -1.05
C ALA A 393 -1.11 12.18 -0.59
N LEU A 394 -0.44 13.19 -0.04
CA LEU A 394 0.91 13.06 0.51
C LEU A 394 0.97 12.00 1.63
N ALA A 395 0.00 12.02 2.56
CA ALA A 395 -0.05 11.06 3.67
C ALA A 395 -0.27 9.62 3.20
N TRP A 396 -1.13 9.41 2.20
CA TRP A 396 -1.33 8.11 1.55
C TRP A 396 -0.07 7.65 0.83
N LEU A 397 0.60 8.54 0.10
CA LEU A 397 1.82 8.23 -0.64
C LEU A 397 2.98 7.84 0.29
N ALA A 398 3.15 8.54 1.42
CA ALA A 398 4.13 8.15 2.42
C ALA A 398 3.84 6.76 2.99
N LYS A 399 2.56 6.45 3.25
CA LYS A 399 2.18 5.11 3.70
C LYS A 399 2.40 4.05 2.62
N ALA A 400 2.16 4.39 1.35
CA ALA A 400 2.47 3.51 0.21
C ALA A 400 3.95 3.14 0.20
N VAL A 401 4.87 4.12 0.31
CA VAL A 401 6.32 3.87 0.34
C VAL A 401 6.72 2.91 1.47
N GLU A 402 6.16 3.10 2.68
CA GLU A 402 6.40 2.18 3.80
C GLU A 402 5.97 0.75 3.44
N GLN A 403 4.79 0.58 2.82
CA GLN A 403 4.26 -0.74 2.46
C GLN A 403 5.00 -1.39 1.29
N VAL A 404 5.36 -0.62 0.25
CA VAL A 404 6.19 -1.09 -0.88
C VAL A 404 7.54 -1.59 -0.39
N TYR A 405 8.17 -0.88 0.55
CA TYR A 405 9.43 -1.32 1.16
C TYR A 405 9.27 -2.65 1.92
N LEU A 406 8.19 -2.80 2.69
CA LEU A 406 7.90 -4.05 3.43
C LEU A 406 7.52 -5.20 2.48
N ALA A 407 6.88 -4.91 1.35
CA ALA A 407 6.59 -5.87 0.29
C ALA A 407 7.82 -6.26 -0.55
N ASN A 408 8.96 -5.57 -0.34
CA ASN A 408 10.20 -5.75 -1.10
C ASN A 408 10.06 -5.50 -2.61
N ASP A 409 9.10 -4.65 -3.02
CA ASP A 409 8.94 -4.24 -4.42
C ASP A 409 9.88 -3.06 -4.72
N LEU A 410 11.08 -3.41 -5.18
CA LEU A 410 12.14 -2.43 -5.45
C LEU A 410 11.86 -1.59 -6.71
N GLU A 411 11.03 -2.07 -7.63
CA GLU A 411 10.71 -1.35 -8.87
C GLU A 411 9.80 -0.16 -8.57
N THR A 412 8.67 -0.43 -7.90
CA THR A 412 7.75 0.62 -7.46
C THR A 412 8.42 1.57 -6.46
N LEU A 413 9.27 1.06 -5.56
CA LEU A 413 10.02 1.90 -4.63
C LEU A 413 10.94 2.89 -5.36
N THR A 414 11.63 2.42 -6.42
CA THR A 414 12.53 3.25 -7.23
C THR A 414 11.76 4.29 -8.04
N ALA A 415 10.59 3.92 -8.56
CA ALA A 415 9.75 4.84 -9.31
C ALA A 415 9.19 5.97 -8.42
N LEU A 416 8.76 5.65 -7.20
CA LEU A 416 8.22 6.63 -6.24
C LEU A 416 9.28 7.55 -5.64
N LEU A 417 10.45 7.01 -5.27
CA LEU A 417 11.49 7.78 -4.56
C LEU A 417 12.50 8.44 -5.49
N ALA A 418 12.50 8.13 -6.78
CA ALA A 418 13.49 8.64 -7.70
C ALA A 418 12.96 8.75 -9.14
N PRO A 419 11.80 9.33 -9.47
CA PRO A 419 11.23 9.24 -10.82
C PRO A 419 12.17 9.74 -11.94
N SER A 420 12.04 9.13 -13.12
CA SER A 420 12.98 9.28 -14.25
C SER A 420 13.00 10.67 -14.92
N GLY A 421 12.18 11.62 -14.46
CA GLY A 421 12.01 12.96 -15.08
C GLY A 421 12.16 14.16 -14.14
N ALA A 422 12.71 14.00 -12.93
CA ALA A 422 12.96 15.13 -12.02
C ALA A 422 14.14 16.00 -12.51
N ALA A 423 13.89 16.79 -13.56
CA ALA A 423 14.72 17.93 -13.94
C ALA A 423 14.67 19.02 -12.86
N ALA A 424 15.78 19.72 -12.71
CA ALA A 424 16.03 20.76 -11.73
C ALA A 424 14.90 21.80 -11.62
N GLY A 425 14.44 22.04 -10.40
CA GLY A 425 13.66 23.21 -10.04
C GLY A 425 14.26 23.87 -8.80
N GLY A 426 14.92 25.03 -8.99
CA GLY A 426 15.19 26.01 -7.93
C GLY A 426 16.66 26.42 -7.74
N GLY A 427 17.03 27.58 -8.29
CA GLY A 427 18.21 28.36 -7.87
C GLY A 427 19.06 28.88 -9.03
N GLY A 428 18.75 30.09 -9.52
CA GLY A 428 19.46 30.75 -10.61
C GLY A 428 20.92 31.09 -10.31
N GLY A 429 21.77 30.95 -11.31
CA GLY A 429 23.18 31.29 -11.29
C GLY A 429 23.84 30.87 -12.59
N SER A 430 23.77 31.73 -13.60
CA SER A 430 24.45 31.62 -14.89
C SER A 430 25.96 31.45 -14.72
N VAL A 431 26.53 30.35 -15.22
CA VAL A 431 27.86 30.33 -15.87
C VAL A 431 27.84 29.28 -16.97
N ALA A 432 28.14 29.73 -18.19
CA ALA A 432 28.23 28.94 -19.41
C ALA A 432 29.57 28.20 -19.56
N ALA A 433 29.53 27.11 -20.34
CA ALA A 433 30.62 26.45 -21.10
C ALA A 433 31.73 25.80 -20.24
N ASP A 434 32.20 24.57 -20.44
CA ASP A 434 32.49 23.83 -21.68
C ASP A 434 32.50 22.31 -21.41
N SER A 435 32.10 21.57 -22.44
CA SER A 435 31.86 20.14 -22.47
C SER A 435 32.94 19.40 -23.25
N GLU A 436 33.63 18.47 -22.62
CA GLU A 436 34.19 17.28 -23.28
C GLU A 436 34.02 16.10 -22.31
N ASP A 437 33.71 14.92 -22.86
CA ASP A 437 33.38 13.63 -22.22
C ASP A 437 31.89 13.35 -21.94
N ASP A 438 31.08 13.36 -23.00
CA ASP A 438 29.86 12.52 -23.09
C ASP A 438 30.14 11.36 -24.05
N GLU A 439 30.53 10.20 -23.52
CA GLU A 439 30.35 8.93 -24.23
C GLU A 439 28.95 8.40 -23.93
N ALA A 440 28.14 8.38 -24.99
CA ALA A 440 26.79 7.86 -25.01
C ALA A 440 26.76 6.34 -24.76
N ALA A 441 25.96 5.93 -23.78
CA ALA A 441 25.39 4.58 -23.71
C ALA A 441 23.88 4.71 -23.52
N ASP A 442 23.21 5.07 -24.60
CA ASP A 442 21.75 5.19 -24.68
C ASP A 442 21.14 3.80 -24.90
N GLY A 443 21.05 3.04 -23.80
CA GLY A 443 20.31 1.77 -23.75
C GLY A 443 18.86 2.04 -23.36
N ARG A 444 17.96 2.20 -24.35
CA ARG A 444 16.50 2.20 -24.11
C ARG A 444 16.09 0.84 -23.54
N SER A 445 16.09 0.70 -22.21
CA SER A 445 15.49 -0.44 -21.54
C SER A 445 13.99 -0.19 -21.32
N SER A 446 13.18 -1.06 -21.92
CA SER A 446 11.74 -1.19 -21.72
C SER A 446 11.36 -1.25 -20.23
N THR A 447 10.86 -0.15 -19.67
CA THR A 447 10.26 -0.09 -18.32
C THR A 447 8.94 0.69 -18.38
N SER A 448 8.02 0.25 -19.24
CA SER A 448 6.83 1.05 -19.61
C SER A 448 5.58 0.80 -18.74
N GLY A 449 5.58 -0.16 -17.81
CA GLY A 449 4.40 -0.48 -16.99
C GLY A 449 4.31 0.34 -15.69
N ALA A 450 5.27 0.16 -14.78
CA ALA A 450 5.23 0.74 -13.43
C ALA A 450 5.62 2.23 -13.36
N SER A 451 6.43 2.71 -14.31
CA SER A 451 6.83 4.13 -14.39
C SER A 451 5.63 5.03 -14.67
N ALA A 452 4.81 4.68 -15.66
CA ALA A 452 3.67 5.50 -16.08
C ALA A 452 2.61 5.66 -14.96
N ALA A 453 2.36 4.60 -14.18
CA ALA A 453 1.38 4.63 -13.09
C ALA A 453 1.81 5.51 -11.90
N THR A 454 3.11 5.76 -11.72
CA THR A 454 3.66 6.53 -10.61
C THR A 454 4.03 7.96 -10.97
N GLU A 455 4.08 8.30 -12.27
CA GLU A 455 4.35 9.66 -12.78
C GLU A 455 3.36 10.71 -12.27
N ILE A 456 2.10 10.32 -12.01
CA ILE A 456 1.08 11.21 -11.42
C ILE A 456 1.51 11.81 -10.07
N PHE A 457 2.45 11.16 -9.37
CA PHE A 457 2.95 11.60 -8.07
C PHE A 457 4.21 12.47 -8.15
N ALA A 458 4.78 12.69 -9.34
CA ALA A 458 6.00 13.48 -9.54
C ALA A 458 5.96 14.87 -8.86
N PRO A 459 4.84 15.63 -8.87
CA PRO A 459 4.77 16.93 -8.20
C PRO A 459 4.84 16.88 -6.66
N LEU A 460 4.72 15.70 -6.05
CA LEU A 460 4.73 15.51 -4.60
C LEU A 460 6.07 14.96 -4.08
N VAL A 461 7.02 14.61 -4.95
CA VAL A 461 8.23 13.86 -4.55
C VAL A 461 9.09 14.61 -3.52
N SER A 462 9.25 15.92 -3.68
CA SER A 462 10.02 16.73 -2.72
C SER A 462 9.37 16.72 -1.33
N GLU A 463 8.07 17.00 -1.27
CA GLU A 463 7.29 16.98 -0.03
C GLU A 463 7.22 15.57 0.59
N LEU A 464 7.17 14.54 -0.26
CA LEU A 464 7.16 13.14 0.15
C LEU A 464 8.46 12.79 0.88
N HIS A 465 9.61 13.17 0.33
CA HIS A 465 10.90 12.94 0.98
C HIS A 465 10.98 13.64 2.33
N ASP A 466 10.52 14.89 2.44
CA ASP A 466 10.54 15.63 3.71
C ASP A 466 9.61 15.01 4.76
N MET A 467 8.44 14.51 4.35
CA MET A 467 7.58 13.78 5.27
C MET A 467 8.17 12.43 5.70
N LEU A 468 8.76 11.67 4.77
CA LEU A 468 9.39 10.38 5.10
C LEU A 468 10.58 10.55 6.05
N LYS A 469 11.38 11.61 5.87
CA LYS A 469 12.46 11.97 6.81
C LYS A 469 11.93 12.21 8.23
N ARG A 470 10.78 12.90 8.36
CA ARG A 470 10.19 13.23 9.68
C ARG A 470 9.49 12.03 10.32
N ARG A 471 8.74 11.26 9.54
CA ARG A 471 7.81 10.22 10.04
C ARG A 471 8.41 8.81 10.06
N TRP A 472 9.41 8.55 9.23
CA TRP A 472 9.95 7.20 9.00
C TRP A 472 11.50 7.17 8.99
N ALA A 473 12.12 7.98 9.85
CA ALA A 473 13.57 8.23 9.88
C ALA A 473 14.44 6.95 9.96
N SER A 474 14.04 5.97 10.77
CA SER A 474 14.82 4.75 11.03
C SER A 474 14.99 3.84 9.81
N SER A 475 14.00 3.81 8.93
CA SER A 475 13.96 2.88 7.79
C SER A 475 14.01 3.59 6.44
N TYR A 476 13.75 4.89 6.40
CA TYR A 476 13.87 5.71 5.19
C TYR A 476 15.30 5.69 4.60
N GLY A 477 16.34 5.77 5.45
CA GLY A 477 17.73 5.65 5.00
C GLY A 477 18.02 4.29 4.34
N LEU A 478 17.48 3.20 4.88
CA LEU A 478 17.61 1.86 4.32
C LEU A 478 16.86 1.72 2.99
N ALA A 479 15.66 2.31 2.88
CA ALA A 479 14.90 2.34 1.64
C ALA A 479 15.66 3.09 0.54
N LEU A 480 16.21 4.27 0.85
CA LEU A 480 17.04 5.03 -0.09
C LEU A 480 18.29 4.24 -0.51
N ARG A 481 18.98 3.59 0.42
CA ARG A 481 20.13 2.74 0.09
C ARG A 481 19.78 1.66 -0.94
N ARG A 482 18.62 0.98 -0.80
CA ARG A 482 18.16 -0.02 -1.78
C ARG A 482 17.91 0.61 -3.15
N VAL A 483 17.26 1.77 -3.20
CA VAL A 483 17.01 2.50 -4.46
C VAL A 483 18.31 2.93 -5.12
N VAL A 484 19.27 3.48 -4.37
CA VAL A 484 20.56 3.90 -4.90
C VAL A 484 21.31 2.72 -5.54
N LEU A 485 21.39 1.59 -4.83
CA LEU A 485 22.04 0.38 -5.36
C LEU A 485 21.33 -0.14 -6.62
N ARG A 486 20.00 -0.06 -6.67
CA ARG A 486 19.21 -0.44 -7.85
C ARG A 486 19.50 0.45 -9.05
N CYS A 487 19.48 1.77 -8.87
CA CYS A 487 19.81 2.73 -9.93
C CYS A 487 21.24 2.53 -10.42
N HIS A 488 22.19 2.32 -9.50
CA HIS A 488 23.58 2.06 -9.86
C HIS A 488 23.75 0.77 -10.66
N ALA A 489 23.07 -0.31 -10.25
CA ALA A 489 23.08 -1.59 -10.97
C ALA A 489 22.44 -1.50 -12.37
N ARG A 490 21.55 -0.53 -12.60
CA ARG A 490 20.95 -0.23 -13.92
C ARG A 490 21.82 0.70 -14.78
N GLY A 491 23.01 1.12 -14.31
CA GLY A 491 23.86 2.09 -15.02
C GLY A 491 23.42 3.55 -14.85
N GLU A 492 22.35 3.82 -14.09
CA GLU A 492 21.79 5.16 -13.89
C GLU A 492 22.57 5.93 -12.80
N HIS A 493 23.88 6.11 -12.99
CA HIS A 493 24.78 6.65 -11.97
C HIS A 493 24.41 8.07 -11.52
N GLY A 494 23.92 8.92 -12.42
CA GLY A 494 23.45 10.27 -12.08
C GLY A 494 22.24 10.25 -11.13
N ARG A 495 21.27 9.36 -11.38
CA ARG A 495 20.09 9.16 -10.53
C ARG A 495 20.48 8.59 -9.17
N ALA A 496 21.35 7.59 -9.15
CA ALA A 496 21.88 6.99 -7.93
C ALA A 496 22.53 8.03 -7.00
N ARG A 497 23.36 8.93 -7.56
CA ARG A 497 24.00 10.02 -6.81
C ARG A 497 22.98 11.02 -6.22
N ARG A 498 21.96 11.41 -7.00
CA ARG A 498 20.91 12.33 -6.51
C ARG A 498 20.15 11.74 -5.33
N VAL A 499 19.75 10.47 -5.41
CA VAL A 499 19.03 9.78 -4.34
C VAL A 499 19.91 9.61 -3.10
N ALA A 500 21.20 9.28 -3.26
CA ALA A 500 22.12 9.13 -2.15
C ALA A 500 22.25 10.42 -1.32
N ARG A 501 22.22 11.60 -1.95
CA ARG A 501 22.27 12.90 -1.24
C ARG A 501 21.08 13.13 -0.30
N LEU A 502 19.97 12.43 -0.50
CA LEU A 502 18.77 12.54 0.35
C LEU A 502 18.86 11.71 1.64
N MET A 503 19.87 10.84 1.79
CA MET A 503 20.01 9.95 2.94
C MET A 503 20.31 10.70 4.26
N PRO A 504 19.63 10.35 5.37
CA PRO A 504 19.74 11.07 6.66
C PRO A 504 20.98 10.75 7.53
N ALA A 505 21.95 9.95 7.08
CA ALA A 505 23.14 9.59 7.86
C ALA A 505 24.45 9.88 7.10
N GLY A 506 25.38 10.64 7.70
CA GLY A 506 26.65 11.03 7.07
C GLY A 506 27.53 9.84 6.70
N ALA A 507 27.92 9.00 7.66
CA ALA A 507 28.90 7.93 7.41
C ALA A 507 28.48 6.92 6.32
N GLU A 508 27.23 6.43 6.36
CA GLU A 508 26.73 5.48 5.36
C GLU A 508 26.55 6.13 3.98
N ARG A 509 25.99 7.34 3.94
CA ARG A 509 25.84 8.13 2.71
C ARG A 509 27.19 8.37 2.07
N ASP A 510 28.16 8.82 2.87
CA ASP A 510 29.48 9.24 2.40
C ASP A 510 30.26 8.01 1.90
N THR A 511 30.16 6.87 2.58
CA THR A 511 30.70 5.59 2.11
C THR A 511 30.10 5.17 0.76
N LEU A 512 28.78 5.33 0.60
CA LEU A 512 28.08 4.95 -0.62
C LEU A 512 28.42 5.89 -1.77
N LEU A 513 28.47 7.20 -1.52
CA LEU A 513 28.93 8.21 -2.47
C LEU A 513 30.39 7.99 -2.89
N ALA A 514 31.28 7.64 -1.96
CA ALA A 514 32.67 7.30 -2.24
C ALA A 514 32.79 6.10 -3.18
N ARG A 515 32.04 5.01 -2.90
CA ARG A 515 31.98 3.82 -3.78
C ARG A 515 31.41 4.13 -5.17
N MET A 516 30.56 5.16 -5.31
CA MET A 516 30.00 5.61 -6.59
C MET A 516 30.84 6.69 -7.31
N GLY A 517 32.06 6.96 -6.86
CA GLY A 517 32.98 7.89 -7.52
C GLY A 517 32.67 9.38 -7.29
N TYR A 518 31.88 9.74 -6.27
CA TYR A 518 31.53 11.13 -5.95
C TYR A 518 32.75 12.02 -5.68
N TRP A 519 33.87 11.43 -5.23
CA TRP A 519 35.14 12.11 -5.03
C TRP A 519 35.64 12.82 -6.29
N ARG A 520 35.38 12.30 -7.51
CA ARG A 520 35.75 12.98 -8.77
C ARG A 520 35.04 14.32 -8.94
N GLU A 521 33.75 14.37 -8.65
CA GLU A 521 32.97 15.60 -8.75
C GLU A 521 33.33 16.60 -7.65
N LEU A 522 33.60 16.10 -6.44
CA LEU A 522 34.06 16.94 -5.34
C LEU A 522 35.45 17.53 -5.64
N ALA A 523 36.36 16.76 -6.25
CA ALA A 523 37.64 17.25 -6.75
C ALA A 523 37.43 18.32 -7.84
N ARG A 524 36.50 18.11 -8.77
CA ARG A 524 36.16 19.08 -9.82
C ARG A 524 35.67 20.41 -9.25
N LEU A 525 34.78 20.38 -8.27
CA LEU A 525 34.27 21.58 -7.59
C LEU A 525 35.37 22.29 -6.78
N LYS A 526 36.22 21.53 -6.08
CA LYS A 526 37.34 22.09 -5.32
C LYS A 526 38.44 22.67 -6.21
N ARG A 527 38.58 22.23 -7.47
CA ARG A 527 39.66 22.63 -8.37
C ARG A 527 39.85 24.16 -8.48
N GLN A 528 38.76 24.93 -8.46
CA GLN A 528 38.82 26.38 -8.60
C GLN A 528 39.13 27.10 -7.27
N THR A 529 38.70 26.54 -6.13
CA THR A 529 38.80 27.18 -4.80
C THR A 529 40.01 26.70 -4.00
N ASP A 530 40.33 25.40 -4.09
CA ASP A 530 41.40 24.71 -3.39
C ASP A 530 41.96 23.57 -4.29
N PRO A 531 42.82 23.91 -5.27
CA PRO A 531 43.36 22.95 -6.22
C PRO A 531 44.23 21.87 -5.55
N LEU A 532 44.90 22.20 -4.43
CA LEU A 532 45.72 21.25 -3.68
C LEU A 532 44.86 20.27 -2.88
N GLY A 533 43.78 20.73 -2.25
CA GLY A 533 42.80 19.86 -1.61
C GLY A 533 41.99 19.01 -2.59
N ALA A 534 41.81 19.47 -3.85
CA ALA A 534 41.27 18.65 -4.93
C ALA A 534 42.23 17.51 -5.32
N ALA A 535 43.52 17.82 -5.44
CA ALA A 535 44.55 16.83 -5.78
C ALA A 535 44.76 15.79 -4.66
N GLU A 536 44.77 16.23 -3.40
CA GLU A 536 44.84 15.34 -2.24
C GLU A 536 43.67 14.32 -2.22
N LEU A 537 42.47 14.79 -2.55
CA LEU A 537 41.28 13.94 -2.61
C LEU A 537 41.33 12.92 -3.77
N LEU A 538 41.91 13.28 -4.92
CA LEU A 538 42.17 12.34 -6.03
C LEU A 538 43.24 11.30 -5.65
N LEU A 539 44.30 11.74 -4.96
CA LEU A 539 45.37 10.89 -4.44
C LEU A 539 44.86 9.82 -3.49
N ASP A 540 44.05 10.21 -2.50
CA ASP A 540 43.49 9.29 -1.51
C ASP A 540 42.61 8.20 -2.16
N HIS A 541 42.07 8.47 -3.36
CA HIS A 541 41.27 7.54 -4.15
C HIS A 541 42.04 6.87 -5.31
N ARG A 542 43.38 6.95 -5.31
CA ARG A 542 44.30 6.33 -6.28
C ARG A 542 44.21 6.85 -7.71
N ASP A 543 43.67 8.05 -7.94
CA ASP A 543 43.69 8.71 -9.25
C ASP A 543 44.95 9.58 -9.40
N PHE A 544 46.10 8.90 -9.42
CA PHE A 544 47.41 9.53 -9.37
C PHE A 544 47.70 10.41 -10.59
N ALA A 545 47.16 10.06 -11.76
CA ALA A 545 47.38 10.79 -13.01
C ALA A 545 46.66 12.13 -13.02
N GLN A 546 45.39 12.18 -12.59
CA GLN A 546 44.66 13.44 -12.49
C GLN A 546 45.18 14.29 -11.34
N ALA A 547 45.55 13.68 -10.21
CA ALA A 547 46.15 14.41 -9.10
C ALA A 547 47.47 15.10 -9.49
N ALA A 548 48.38 14.38 -10.17
CA ALA A 548 49.63 14.94 -10.68
C ALA A 548 49.40 16.09 -11.66
N ARG A 549 48.38 15.97 -12.52
CA ARG A 549 47.96 17.04 -13.44
C ARG A 549 47.41 18.28 -12.72
N LEU A 550 46.65 18.12 -11.64
CA LEU A 550 46.15 19.28 -10.88
C LEU A 550 47.26 19.98 -10.08
N ILE A 551 48.15 19.22 -9.44
CA ILE A 551 49.27 19.77 -8.65
C ILE A 551 50.21 20.56 -9.57
N SER A 552 50.47 20.04 -10.75
CA SER A 552 51.32 20.70 -11.73
C SER A 552 50.69 21.93 -12.37
N GLU A 553 49.40 21.90 -12.73
CA GLU A 553 48.68 23.10 -13.18
C GLU A 553 48.73 24.19 -12.09
N TYR A 554 48.62 23.81 -10.82
CA TYR A 554 48.80 24.74 -9.70
C TYR A 554 50.21 25.31 -9.64
N ILE A 555 51.26 24.49 -9.72
CA ILE A 555 52.66 24.96 -9.71
C ILE A 555 52.92 25.85 -10.93
N ALA A 556 52.49 25.44 -12.12
CA ALA A 556 52.66 26.19 -13.37
C ALA A 556 51.95 27.55 -13.34
N SER A 557 50.78 27.66 -12.66
CA SER A 557 50.10 28.94 -12.46
C SER A 557 50.93 29.97 -11.67
N LYS A 558 51.97 29.53 -10.96
CA LYS A 558 52.90 30.39 -10.19
C LYS A 558 54.15 30.78 -10.97
N ALA A 559 54.31 30.29 -12.21
CA ALA A 559 55.43 30.62 -13.08
C ALA A 559 55.33 32.07 -13.60
N PRO A 560 56.48 32.75 -13.84
CA PRO A 560 56.49 34.08 -14.44
C PRO A 560 55.98 34.03 -15.88
N THR A 561 54.93 34.78 -16.19
CA THR A 561 54.43 34.91 -17.56
C THR A 561 55.32 35.89 -18.36
N PRO A 562 55.74 35.55 -19.58
CA PRO A 562 56.42 36.53 -20.44
C PRO A 562 55.42 37.64 -20.78
N ALA A 563 55.81 38.89 -20.51
CA ALA A 563 54.97 40.06 -20.70
C ALA A 563 54.43 40.13 -22.14
N ALA A 564 53.12 39.92 -22.30
CA ALA A 564 52.41 40.22 -23.53
C ALA A 564 52.45 41.74 -23.76
N SER A 565 53.00 42.17 -24.89
CA SER A 565 53.04 43.55 -25.35
C SER A 565 51.63 44.17 -25.42
N LYS A 566 51.26 44.97 -24.42
CA LYS A 566 50.13 45.91 -24.53
C LYS A 566 50.65 47.29 -24.89
N GLN A 567 50.50 47.65 -26.17
CA GLN A 567 50.51 49.04 -26.61
C GLN A 567 49.58 49.86 -25.72
N THR A 568 50.12 50.86 -25.04
CA THR A 568 49.33 51.90 -24.38
C THR A 568 49.77 53.26 -24.89
N THR A 569 48.77 53.99 -25.36
CA THR A 569 48.83 55.31 -25.98
C THR A 569 49.27 56.38 -24.99
N ARG A 570 50.24 57.19 -25.41
CA ARG A 570 50.85 58.28 -24.65
C ARG A 570 49.93 59.52 -24.65
N ARG A 571 49.51 59.99 -23.47
CA ARG A 571 49.00 61.36 -23.27
C ARG A 571 50.06 62.22 -22.58
N LYS A 572 50.36 63.37 -23.20
CA LYS A 572 51.33 64.39 -22.79
C LYS A 572 50.94 65.09 -21.49
N GLY A 573 51.94 65.41 -20.66
CA GLY A 573 51.87 66.35 -19.54
C GLY A 573 53.28 66.71 -19.04
N THR A 574 53.73 67.91 -19.42
CA THR A 574 54.89 68.73 -18.99
C THR A 574 54.95 68.95 -17.47
N VAL A 575 56.02 69.34 -16.76
CA VAL A 575 57.46 69.67 -16.93
C VAL A 575 58.00 69.78 -15.49
N GLY A 576 59.25 69.36 -15.25
CA GLY A 576 59.97 69.62 -13.99
C GLY A 576 61.33 68.94 -14.03
N LYS A 577 62.39 69.74 -14.08
CA LYS A 577 63.77 69.39 -14.47
C LYS A 577 64.66 69.45 -13.23
N THR A 578 65.49 68.43 -13.00
CA THR A 578 66.92 68.53 -12.56
C THR A 578 67.56 67.14 -12.48
N ASP A 579 68.50 66.91 -13.41
CA ASP A 579 69.85 66.32 -13.31
C ASP A 579 70.13 65.05 -12.48
N GLY A 580 70.80 64.08 -13.14
CA GLY A 580 71.70 63.11 -12.50
C GLY A 580 71.50 61.65 -12.92
N ASP A 581 72.49 61.13 -13.64
CA ASP A 581 72.92 59.72 -13.79
C ASP A 581 72.13 58.70 -14.63
N GLU A 582 72.83 58.34 -15.72
CA GLU A 582 73.17 56.98 -16.17
C GLU A 582 72.10 55.89 -16.19
N SER A 583 71.66 55.67 -17.43
CA SER A 583 71.34 54.38 -18.02
C SER A 583 71.75 53.11 -17.24
N THR A 584 70.76 52.44 -16.66
CA THR A 584 70.73 50.97 -16.62
C THR A 584 69.29 50.49 -16.88
N VAL A 585 69.08 49.94 -18.07
CA VAL A 585 67.88 49.16 -18.40
C VAL A 585 67.98 47.85 -17.62
N GLY A 586 67.48 47.85 -16.39
CA GLY A 586 67.30 46.64 -15.60
C GLY A 586 66.07 45.89 -16.08
N ALA A 587 66.27 44.83 -16.87
CA ALA A 587 65.24 43.82 -17.10
C ALA A 587 64.87 43.20 -15.73
N LEU A 588 63.70 43.55 -15.20
CA LEU A 588 63.11 42.90 -14.02
C LEU A 588 62.89 41.42 -14.36
N ALA A 589 63.81 40.56 -13.92
CA ALA A 589 63.65 39.12 -13.94
C ALA A 589 62.38 38.78 -13.16
N ALA A 590 61.34 38.34 -13.85
CA ALA A 590 60.09 37.94 -13.23
C ALA A 590 60.35 36.70 -12.35
N SER A 591 60.31 36.89 -11.03
CA SER A 591 60.47 35.81 -10.06
C SER A 591 59.18 35.02 -9.93
N TRP A 592 59.29 33.70 -9.74
CA TRP A 592 58.15 32.83 -9.43
C TRP A 592 57.36 33.33 -8.23
N ALA A 593 56.03 33.25 -8.29
CA ALA A 593 55.20 33.41 -7.11
C ALA A 593 55.46 32.24 -6.13
N PRO A 594 55.34 32.45 -4.80
CA PRO A 594 55.59 31.40 -3.82
C PRO A 594 54.64 30.21 -4.06
N VAL A 595 55.23 29.02 -4.22
CA VAL A 595 54.52 27.74 -4.32
C VAL A 595 54.35 27.19 -2.91
N ASP A 596 53.13 26.78 -2.55
CA ASP A 596 52.82 26.15 -1.27
C ASP A 596 53.63 24.85 -1.09
N GLU A 597 54.25 24.67 0.09
CA GLU A 597 54.99 23.45 0.48
C GLU A 597 54.14 22.19 0.24
N ARG A 598 52.84 22.25 0.51
CA ARG A 598 51.90 21.14 0.31
C ARG A 598 51.87 20.62 -1.12
N ALA A 599 52.14 21.46 -2.12
CA ALA A 599 52.18 21.05 -3.52
C ALA A 599 53.32 20.07 -3.79
N TRP A 600 54.48 20.30 -3.17
CA TRP A 600 55.67 19.45 -3.32
C TRP A 600 55.48 18.12 -2.60
N ASP A 601 54.91 18.14 -1.40
CA ASP A 601 54.59 16.91 -0.65
C ASP A 601 53.59 16.03 -1.40
N LEU A 602 52.53 16.62 -1.94
CA LEU A 602 51.53 15.89 -2.74
C LEU A 602 52.14 15.35 -4.03
N LEU A 603 53.02 16.10 -4.70
CA LEU A 603 53.73 15.64 -5.89
C LEU A 603 54.66 14.46 -5.57
N HIS A 604 55.39 14.52 -4.46
CA HIS A 604 56.24 13.43 -3.99
C HIS A 604 55.42 12.18 -3.63
N ARG A 605 54.26 12.35 -2.97
CA ARG A 605 53.29 11.27 -2.73
C ARG A 605 52.77 10.66 -4.04
N CYS A 606 52.46 11.47 -5.06
CA CYS A 606 52.07 10.99 -6.40
C CYS A 606 53.16 10.12 -7.04
N VAL A 607 54.44 10.52 -6.91
CA VAL A 607 55.58 9.74 -7.40
C VAL A 607 55.65 8.41 -6.65
N MET A 608 55.75 8.45 -5.32
CA MET A 608 55.98 7.24 -4.51
C MET A 608 54.80 6.26 -4.51
N ALA A 609 53.59 6.69 -4.83
CA ALA A 609 52.42 5.83 -4.91
C ALA A 609 52.31 5.02 -6.23
N GLN A 610 53.15 5.30 -7.24
CA GLN A 610 53.14 4.54 -8.49
C GLN A 610 53.70 3.12 -8.29
N THR A 611 52.91 2.12 -8.69
CA THR A 611 53.28 0.70 -8.63
C THR A 611 53.53 0.08 -10.01
N GLU A 612 53.25 0.82 -11.10
CA GLU A 612 53.42 0.35 -12.47
C GLU A 612 54.42 1.21 -13.26
N PRO A 613 55.27 0.60 -14.11
CA PRO A 613 56.27 1.34 -14.88
C PRO A 613 55.64 2.36 -15.84
N GLU A 614 54.50 2.04 -16.46
CA GLU A 614 53.78 2.98 -17.35
C GLU A 614 53.14 4.15 -16.58
N GLY A 615 52.78 3.96 -15.31
CA GLY A 615 52.32 5.03 -14.43
C GLY A 615 53.45 6.02 -14.10
N ALA A 616 54.61 5.49 -13.72
CA ALA A 616 55.82 6.29 -13.47
C ALA A 616 56.31 7.02 -14.73
N ARG A 617 56.27 6.35 -15.90
CA ARG A 617 56.63 6.94 -17.20
C ARG A 617 55.72 8.10 -17.58
N ARG A 618 54.39 7.94 -17.44
CA ARG A 618 53.42 9.02 -17.71
C ARG A 618 53.67 10.22 -16.79
N LEU A 619 53.95 9.97 -15.51
CA LEU A 619 54.27 11.03 -14.56
C LEU A 619 55.57 11.75 -14.91
N ARG A 620 56.62 11.03 -15.31
CA ARG A 620 57.88 11.62 -15.78
C ARG A 620 57.66 12.47 -17.04
N LEU A 621 56.98 11.95 -18.05
CA LEU A 621 56.67 12.69 -19.29
C LEU A 621 55.82 13.94 -19.03
N GLN A 622 54.94 13.88 -18.03
CA GLN A 622 54.19 15.04 -17.57
C GLN A 622 55.11 16.09 -16.91
N LEU A 623 56.02 15.67 -16.02
CA LEU A 623 57.03 16.56 -15.45
C LEU A 623 57.96 17.17 -16.52
N ASP A 624 58.32 16.40 -17.55
CA ASP A 624 59.14 16.86 -18.68
C ASP A 624 58.43 17.95 -19.51
N ARG A 625 57.12 17.79 -19.74
CA ARG A 625 56.28 18.79 -20.42
C ARG A 625 56.21 20.13 -19.68
N TRP A 626 56.46 20.15 -18.38
CA TRP A 626 56.33 21.33 -17.53
C TRP A 626 57.68 22.00 -17.20
N GLY A 627 58.80 21.47 -17.70
CA GLY A 627 60.10 22.12 -17.59
C GLY A 627 61.27 21.28 -18.09
N ILE A 628 61.70 21.53 -19.34
CA ILE A 628 62.98 22.14 -19.76
C ILE A 628 62.92 22.21 -21.29
N THR A 629 62.44 23.32 -21.84
CA THR A 629 62.85 23.76 -23.18
C THR A 629 63.91 24.84 -22.97
N ASP A 630 65.12 24.51 -23.41
CA ASP A 630 66.33 25.30 -23.50
C ASP A 630 66.93 25.89 -22.22
N MET A 631 67.89 25.15 -21.64
CA MET A 631 68.98 25.74 -20.86
C MET A 631 70.30 25.23 -21.45
N ALA A 632 71.08 26.18 -22.00
CA ALA A 632 72.31 26.03 -22.78
C ALA A 632 73.37 25.07 -22.15
N PRO A 633 74.29 24.53 -22.98
CA PRO A 633 75.35 23.64 -22.51
C PRO A 633 76.28 24.33 -21.50
N GLU A 634 76.82 23.50 -20.61
CA GLU A 634 77.77 23.84 -19.54
C GLU A 634 78.84 24.82 -20.03
N ASP A 635 78.80 26.05 -19.51
CA ASP A 635 79.96 26.92 -19.21
C ASP A 635 79.46 28.35 -18.93
N SER A 636 79.01 28.63 -17.71
CA SER A 636 79.05 30.00 -17.15
C SER A 636 78.87 30.01 -15.63
N PHE A 637 79.63 30.91 -15.00
CA PHE A 637 79.90 31.08 -13.57
C PHE A 637 78.66 31.19 -12.65
N PRO A 638 78.80 30.91 -11.33
CA PRO A 638 77.69 30.96 -10.38
C PRO A 638 77.29 32.40 -10.03
N MET A 639 76.03 32.76 -10.27
CA MET A 639 75.37 33.99 -9.83
C MET A 639 74.36 33.72 -8.70
N PRO A 640 73.99 34.72 -7.86
CA PRO A 640 73.32 34.50 -6.58
C PRO A 640 71.88 33.96 -6.71
N LYS A 641 71.53 33.07 -5.77
CA LYS A 641 70.29 32.28 -5.73
C LYS A 641 69.07 33.15 -5.38
N ALA A 642 68.30 33.53 -6.39
CA ALA A 642 66.94 34.04 -6.22
C ALA A 642 65.92 32.87 -6.18
N SER A 643 64.73 33.14 -5.63
CA SER A 643 63.63 32.17 -5.40
C SER A 643 63.24 31.26 -6.58
N SER A 644 63.58 31.63 -7.82
CA SER A 644 63.37 30.78 -9.00
C SER A 644 64.26 29.54 -9.03
N ALA A 645 65.45 29.57 -8.41
CA ALA A 645 66.34 28.42 -8.33
C ALA A 645 65.74 27.30 -7.44
N VAL A 646 65.08 27.67 -6.34
CA VAL A 646 64.52 26.72 -5.36
C VAL A 646 63.37 25.91 -5.95
N VAL A 647 62.49 26.54 -6.74
CA VAL A 647 61.39 25.84 -7.44
C VAL A 647 61.94 24.92 -8.54
N GLY A 648 62.96 25.38 -9.26
CA GLY A 648 63.68 24.57 -10.25
C GLY A 648 64.34 23.35 -9.62
N ASP A 649 65.04 23.52 -8.50
CA ASP A 649 65.74 22.44 -7.80
C ASP A 649 64.78 21.39 -7.26
N ARG A 650 63.63 21.79 -6.70
CA ARG A 650 62.58 20.86 -6.24
C ARG A 650 61.90 20.11 -7.38
N MET A 651 61.67 20.77 -8.52
CA MET A 651 61.10 20.11 -9.70
C MET A 651 62.08 19.08 -10.29
N VAL A 652 63.37 19.45 -10.35
CA VAL A 652 64.46 18.54 -10.76
C VAL A 652 64.57 17.36 -9.79
N LEU A 653 64.41 17.59 -8.49
CA LEU A 653 64.38 16.54 -7.47
C LEU A 653 63.20 15.57 -7.69
N CYS A 654 61.98 16.06 -7.90
CA CYS A 654 60.80 15.22 -8.18
C CYS A 654 60.95 14.43 -9.49
N ARG A 655 61.53 15.03 -10.53
CA ARG A 655 61.88 14.35 -11.79
C ARG A 655 62.89 13.24 -11.58
N GLY A 656 63.94 13.49 -10.80
CA GLY A 656 64.94 12.50 -10.42
C GLY A 656 64.31 11.30 -9.72
N HIS A 657 63.41 11.55 -8.77
CA HIS A 657 62.65 10.50 -8.08
C HIS A 657 61.72 9.72 -9.02
N ALA A 658 61.03 10.39 -9.95
CA ALA A 658 60.17 9.73 -10.93
C ALA A 658 60.95 8.83 -11.88
N ALA A 659 62.09 9.30 -12.40
CA ALA A 659 62.99 8.51 -13.27
C ALA A 659 63.61 7.32 -12.51
N LEU A 660 64.02 7.53 -11.25
CA LEU A 660 64.53 6.48 -10.39
C LEU A 660 63.46 5.42 -10.12
N LEU A 661 62.22 5.84 -9.86
CA LEU A 661 61.11 4.93 -9.61
C LEU A 661 60.73 4.13 -10.86
N GLU A 662 60.66 4.77 -12.03
CA GLU A 662 60.43 4.08 -13.32
C GLU A 662 61.51 3.02 -13.56
N ALA A 663 62.80 3.38 -13.38
CA ALA A 663 63.90 2.44 -13.50
C ALA A 663 63.79 1.29 -12.49
N ARG A 664 63.47 1.59 -11.24
CA ARG A 664 63.27 0.59 -10.18
C ARG A 664 62.13 -0.38 -10.52
N LEU A 665 60.99 0.11 -11.00
CA LEU A 665 59.84 -0.74 -11.35
C LEU A 665 60.14 -1.63 -12.56
N ILE A 666 60.86 -1.13 -13.57
CA ILE A 666 61.34 -1.92 -14.71
C ILE A 666 62.32 -3.01 -14.25
N LEU A 667 63.26 -2.68 -13.37
CA LEU A 667 64.23 -3.63 -12.83
C LEU A 667 63.61 -4.62 -11.83
N GLN A 668 62.57 -4.24 -11.10
CA GLN A 668 61.83 -5.15 -10.23
C GLN A 668 61.16 -6.26 -11.02
N GLN A 669 60.60 -5.97 -12.20
CA GLN A 669 60.05 -7.00 -13.10
C GLN A 669 61.13 -8.02 -13.51
N TRP A 670 62.36 -7.54 -13.77
CA TRP A 670 63.51 -8.40 -14.06
C TRP A 670 63.90 -9.27 -12.86
N VAL A 671 63.98 -8.71 -11.64
CA VAL A 671 64.29 -9.45 -10.41
C VAL A 671 63.21 -10.48 -10.09
N SER A 672 61.92 -10.15 -10.27
CA SER A 672 60.81 -11.10 -10.08
C SER A 672 60.77 -12.20 -11.13
N ALA A 673 61.14 -11.91 -12.39
CA ALA A 673 61.24 -12.91 -13.46
C ALA A 673 62.41 -13.89 -13.21
N GLY A 674 63.47 -13.44 -12.53
CA GLY A 674 64.57 -14.31 -12.08
C GLY A 674 64.25 -15.17 -10.85
N ALA A 675 63.28 -14.77 -10.03
CA ALA A 675 62.82 -15.54 -8.86
C ALA A 675 61.66 -16.50 -9.16
N GLY A 676 60.87 -16.25 -10.22
CA GLY A 676 59.71 -17.06 -10.62
C GLY A 676 60.02 -18.37 -11.35
N SER A 677 61.30 -18.70 -11.57
CA SER A 677 61.75 -19.96 -12.16
C SER A 677 62.16 -21.02 -11.12
N GLN A 678 61.79 -20.83 -9.85
CA GLN A 678 62.07 -21.75 -8.75
C GLN A 678 60.80 -22.15 -7.98
N GLU A 679 59.71 -22.52 -8.66
CA GLU A 679 58.61 -23.25 -8.01
C GLU A 679 57.76 -24.03 -9.03
N LYS A 680 58.28 -25.18 -9.48
CA LYS A 680 57.50 -26.34 -9.93
C LYS A 680 58.43 -27.53 -10.21
N GLY A 681 58.28 -28.60 -9.43
CA GLY A 681 58.78 -29.93 -9.73
C GLY A 681 60.01 -30.35 -8.92
N ALA A 682 59.78 -31.19 -7.92
CA ALA A 682 60.81 -32.08 -7.39
C ALA A 682 61.18 -33.10 -8.48
N ASP A 683 62.46 -33.19 -8.84
CA ASP A 683 63.29 -34.41 -8.77
C ASP A 683 64.69 -34.15 -9.35
N GLU A 684 65.69 -34.52 -8.55
CA GLU A 684 67.04 -34.99 -8.87
C GLU A 684 67.76 -34.52 -10.17
N GLN A 685 68.77 -33.64 -10.03
CA GLN A 685 70.21 -33.90 -10.35
C GLN A 685 71.00 -32.61 -10.70
N HIS A 686 72.17 -32.49 -10.05
CA HIS A 686 73.35 -31.65 -10.30
C HIS A 686 73.22 -30.16 -10.64
N GLU A 687 73.65 -29.35 -9.65
CA GLU A 687 74.53 -28.17 -9.76
C GLU A 687 74.56 -27.35 -11.06
N LEU A 688 74.09 -26.10 -10.98
CA LEU A 688 74.82 -24.90 -11.40
C LEU A 688 74.12 -23.64 -10.86
N ARG A 689 74.52 -23.20 -9.66
CA ARG A 689 74.23 -21.84 -9.16
C ARG A 689 74.85 -20.84 -10.14
N ARG A 690 74.06 -20.07 -10.89
CA ARG A 690 74.57 -18.84 -11.51
C ARG A 690 74.80 -17.82 -10.39
N PRO A 691 76.03 -17.30 -10.21
CA PRO A 691 76.29 -16.33 -9.15
C PRO A 691 75.60 -15.02 -9.50
N SER A 692 75.08 -14.34 -8.48
CA SER A 692 74.82 -12.90 -8.55
C SER A 692 76.10 -12.19 -9.03
N PRO A 693 76.05 -11.31 -10.04
CA PRO A 693 77.23 -10.62 -10.50
C PRO A 693 77.79 -9.76 -9.35
N ALA A 694 79.06 -9.97 -9.01
CA ALA A 694 79.74 -9.29 -7.92
C ALA A 694 80.12 -7.83 -8.26
N SER A 695 79.84 -7.35 -9.48
CA SER A 695 80.10 -5.99 -9.94
C SER A 695 79.22 -5.61 -11.14
N TRP A 696 78.72 -4.37 -11.15
CA TRP A 696 77.85 -3.80 -12.18
C TRP A 696 78.55 -3.54 -13.53
N GLU A 697 79.87 -3.64 -13.59
CA GLU A 697 80.67 -3.33 -14.78
C GLU A 697 80.72 -4.48 -15.81
N GLN A 698 80.26 -5.68 -15.45
CA GLN A 698 80.33 -6.87 -16.33
C GLN A 698 79.14 -7.00 -17.31
N ILE A 699 78.12 -6.15 -17.25
CA ILE A 699 76.96 -6.22 -18.17
C ILE A 699 77.29 -5.60 -19.55
N GLY A 700 78.43 -4.90 -19.68
CA GLY A 700 78.80 -4.17 -20.90
C GLY A 700 79.74 -4.88 -21.87
N SER A 701 80.28 -6.07 -21.54
CA SER A 701 81.39 -6.67 -22.31
C SER A 701 81.02 -7.85 -23.22
N ASP A 702 79.74 -8.13 -23.46
CA ASP A 702 79.34 -9.09 -24.50
C ASP A 702 79.40 -8.43 -25.88
N THR A 703 80.61 -8.12 -26.33
CA THR A 703 80.89 -7.82 -27.73
C THR A 703 81.14 -9.11 -28.50
N ALA A 704 80.29 -9.31 -29.51
CA ALA A 704 80.56 -10.02 -30.76
C ALA A 704 80.71 -11.56 -30.69
N SER A 705 79.57 -12.25 -30.80
CA SER A 705 79.49 -13.47 -31.62
C SER A 705 78.13 -13.49 -32.33
N ALA A 706 78.18 -13.59 -33.66
CA ALA A 706 77.02 -13.54 -34.53
C ALA A 706 76.38 -14.93 -34.66
N ALA A 707 75.17 -15.11 -34.12
CA ALA A 707 74.11 -15.96 -34.67
C ALA A 707 72.87 -15.93 -33.76
N SER A 708 71.76 -15.38 -34.28
CA SER A 708 70.36 -15.73 -33.96
C SER A 708 69.98 -16.13 -32.52
N GLU A 709 70.21 -15.27 -31.53
CA GLU A 709 69.52 -15.37 -30.25
C GLU A 709 68.90 -14.01 -29.92
N GLU A 710 67.59 -13.98 -29.71
CA GLU A 710 66.91 -12.77 -29.22
C GLU A 710 67.63 -12.29 -27.94
N PRO A 711 67.88 -10.96 -27.81
CA PRO A 711 68.58 -10.44 -26.64
C PRO A 711 67.84 -10.90 -25.39
N SER A 712 68.56 -11.50 -24.44
CA SER A 712 67.95 -12.00 -23.19
C SER A 712 67.07 -10.91 -22.58
N ALA A 713 65.91 -11.28 -22.04
CA ALA A 713 64.98 -10.31 -21.44
C ALA A 713 65.66 -9.41 -20.37
N ALA A 714 66.71 -9.92 -19.73
CA ALA A 714 67.59 -9.17 -18.82
C ALA A 714 68.35 -8.02 -19.52
N LEU A 715 68.92 -8.28 -20.70
CA LEU A 715 69.63 -7.27 -21.47
C LEU A 715 68.68 -6.19 -22.00
N VAL A 716 67.45 -6.57 -22.39
CA VAL A 716 66.42 -5.64 -22.87
C VAL A 716 65.90 -4.75 -21.74
N THR A 717 65.62 -5.33 -20.57
CA THR A 717 65.18 -4.58 -19.38
C THR A 717 66.26 -3.63 -18.87
N TRP A 718 67.53 -4.06 -18.81
CA TRP A 718 68.65 -3.19 -18.46
C TRP A 718 68.86 -2.07 -19.47
N LYS A 719 68.81 -2.36 -20.79
CA LYS A 719 68.92 -1.33 -21.83
C LYS A 719 67.83 -0.26 -21.72
N THR A 720 66.66 -0.62 -21.18
CA THR A 720 65.55 0.30 -20.95
C THR A 720 65.73 1.11 -19.65
N ALA A 721 66.21 0.49 -18.56
CA ALA A 721 66.37 1.13 -17.25
C ALA A 721 67.65 1.97 -17.10
N ALA A 722 68.76 1.58 -17.74
CA ALA A 722 70.05 2.27 -17.66
C ALA A 722 70.01 3.78 -18.02
N PRO A 723 69.33 4.23 -19.11
CA PRO A 723 69.23 5.65 -19.40
C PRO A 723 68.44 6.43 -18.32
N LEU A 724 67.42 5.81 -17.73
CA LEU A 724 66.60 6.41 -16.67
C LEU A 724 67.41 6.60 -15.37
N LEU A 725 68.26 5.63 -15.01
CA LEU A 725 69.16 5.75 -13.86
C LEU A 725 70.19 6.88 -14.05
N ARG A 726 70.73 7.02 -15.27
CA ARG A 726 71.63 8.14 -15.59
C ARG A 726 70.90 9.48 -15.53
N GLU A 727 69.66 9.53 -16.01
CA GLU A 727 68.80 10.72 -15.93
C GLU A 727 68.53 11.10 -14.47
N ALA A 728 68.16 10.13 -13.63
CA ALA A 728 67.95 10.33 -12.20
C ALA A 728 69.22 10.86 -11.51
N GLY A 729 70.38 10.24 -11.76
CA GLY A 729 71.66 10.69 -11.23
C GLY A 729 72.05 12.11 -11.65
N LYS A 730 71.76 12.49 -12.91
CA LYS A 730 71.94 13.88 -13.39
C LYS A 730 71.03 14.87 -12.66
N CYS A 731 69.77 14.49 -12.42
CA CYS A 731 68.84 15.33 -11.68
C CYS A 731 69.30 15.54 -10.23
N PHE A 732 69.63 14.46 -9.52
CA PHE A 732 70.12 14.49 -8.13
C PHE A 732 71.41 15.30 -7.95
N LYS A 733 72.38 15.11 -8.86
CA LYS A 733 73.63 15.90 -8.86
C LYS A 733 73.36 17.39 -9.03
N ARG A 734 72.36 17.77 -9.83
CA ARG A 734 72.03 19.17 -10.14
C ARG A 734 71.31 19.87 -8.99
N CYS A 735 70.43 19.18 -8.28
CA CYS A 735 69.72 19.73 -7.11
C CYS A 735 70.48 19.55 -5.79
N GLY A 736 71.68 18.95 -5.80
CA GLY A 736 72.53 18.80 -4.60
C GLY A 736 72.01 17.77 -3.58
N HIS A 737 71.03 16.96 -3.95
CA HIS A 737 70.50 15.85 -3.15
C HIS A 737 71.09 14.55 -3.68
N TRP A 738 72.13 14.04 -3.02
CA TRP A 738 72.80 12.78 -3.35
C TRP A 738 72.14 11.58 -2.69
#